data_AF-A0A7C3D0M2-F1
#
_entry.id   AF-A0A7C3D0M2-F1
#
_cell.length_a   1.000
_cell.length_b   1.000
_cell.length_c   1.000
_cell.angle_alpha   90.00
_cell.angle_beta   90.00
_cell.angle_gamma   90.00
#
_symmetry.space_group_name_H-M   'P 1'
#
loop_
_entity.id
_entity.type
_entity.pdbx_description
1 polymer ?
#
loop_
_entity_poly.entity_id
_entity_poly.type
_entity_poly.pdbx_seq_one_letter_code
_entity_poly.pdbx_strand_id
1 'polypeptide(L)'
;MAEYHDLYFGAALAQTDADLQRIIALEEERQARRIILIPSESIAPAPVRQALGSVFNNVYAEGYPPLRMTRDDEDLILDLSHQLAYYRRYADRRFYKGADYVHFVETLAQRRCASLFANERAAAGDIYVNVQPLSGAAANLAVYDALLEAGDTLMGMDLFQGGHLTHGSEFNISGRRYRVVSYGVDRRGRLDYDRIMDQALAERPRIIIAGYTSYPWAPDWAAFRAIADACGAYLMADIAHPAGMAAAGVYPSPVGIADVVTFTTHKTMCGPRGAVILTTDEEIANKVDMAVFPGAQGGPHTNKFAAMAVAFHIAQGDAFRRMMRRIVENAQALAAALEKRGLALAYGGTDTHLLLIDLRSIETPTGEPLRGEMAVRIMELAGLIANKNTIPGDELTALASGVRLGTPWVTQRGMGPAEMDAIAGAINRLLRGIHPFHYDGLIGELPRGKLDLDLLEAVKGDVAELAARTAAEPRSLGSGYPHYFFLNEAPPPERGLLLVGGWRARAFFQEVGTANLAALEPGREARTLLLDRQGRLLDDVHLLRLEADARARDRYLVVTHGPAHERVKAWFRGLSDGYILFDDEDVERKVQGPVVVEDLDQAPLADAGLMETARAFRRRVSERADEGLAPGSEAPALYEQQPALFDLTKPYFVGQAALAGLRPPADRPAFAWQEPEDAPLRRTPLYAEHKRLTRKLIPFAGWEMPVWYEGVSAEHQAVRRAAGLFDVAHMGVLEVSGPHATAFLDTVTSNYVHWLDPGQSQYSYLLDPDG
;
A
#
# COMPACT_ATOMS: atom_id res chain seq x y z
N MET A 1 -38.45 5.83 -21.32
CA MET A 1 -37.60 6.97 -21.74
C MET A 1 -37.60 8.07 -20.68
N ALA A 2 -38.75 8.58 -20.22
CA ALA A 2 -38.82 9.59 -19.14
C ALA A 2 -38.23 9.09 -17.80
N GLU A 3 -38.53 7.84 -17.40
CA GLU A 3 -38.07 7.28 -16.12
C GLU A 3 -36.54 7.27 -15.96
N TYR A 4 -35.77 6.80 -16.96
CA TYR A 4 -34.30 6.83 -16.89
C TYR A 4 -33.77 8.27 -16.84
N HIS A 5 -34.39 9.18 -17.60
CA HIS A 5 -33.99 10.58 -17.60
C HIS A 5 -34.18 11.20 -16.21
N ASP A 6 -35.38 11.04 -15.64
CA ASP A 6 -35.77 11.64 -14.37
C ASP A 6 -35.05 11.01 -13.17
N LEU A 7 -34.60 9.75 -13.29
CA LEU A 7 -33.86 9.06 -12.24
C LEU A 7 -32.37 9.43 -12.18
N TYR A 8 -31.71 9.67 -13.32
CA TYR A 8 -30.25 9.79 -13.36
C TYR A 8 -29.73 11.14 -13.85
N PHE A 9 -30.44 11.84 -14.73
CA PHE A 9 -29.97 13.12 -15.25
C PHE A 9 -30.30 14.24 -14.24
N GLY A 10 -29.24 14.78 -13.62
CA GLY A 10 -29.36 15.82 -12.59
C GLY A 10 -29.48 15.30 -11.16
N ALA A 11 -29.51 13.97 -10.96
CA ALA A 11 -29.47 13.37 -9.63
C ALA A 11 -28.10 13.58 -8.97
N ALA A 12 -28.10 13.78 -7.65
CA ALA A 12 -26.86 13.79 -6.87
C ALA A 12 -26.35 12.36 -6.67
N LEU A 13 -25.03 12.18 -6.57
CA LEU A 13 -24.44 10.84 -6.35
C LEU A 13 -25.08 10.11 -5.17
N ALA A 14 -25.32 10.80 -4.05
CA ALA A 14 -25.95 10.21 -2.87
C ALA A 14 -27.37 9.64 -3.11
N GLN A 15 -28.11 10.16 -4.10
CA GLN A 15 -29.45 9.68 -4.46
C GLN A 15 -29.37 8.43 -5.33
N THR A 16 -28.33 8.33 -6.16
CA THR A 16 -28.11 7.21 -7.09
C THR A 16 -27.34 6.06 -6.44
N ASP A 17 -26.31 6.37 -5.66
CA ASP A 17 -25.38 5.43 -5.03
C ASP A 17 -24.85 6.02 -3.71
N ALA A 18 -25.62 5.81 -2.63
CA ALA A 18 -25.26 6.27 -1.30
C ALA A 18 -24.01 5.56 -0.73
N ASP A 19 -23.74 4.32 -1.17
CA ASP A 19 -22.57 3.56 -0.74
C ASP A 19 -21.30 4.18 -1.32
N LEU A 20 -21.29 4.50 -2.62
CA LEU A 20 -20.16 5.19 -3.23
C LEU A 20 -19.95 6.58 -2.65
N GLN A 21 -21.01 7.34 -2.38
CA GLN A 21 -20.92 8.62 -1.68
C GLN A 21 -20.25 8.47 -0.31
N ARG A 22 -20.61 7.42 0.45
CA ARG A 22 -19.99 7.13 1.75
C ARG A 22 -18.51 6.77 1.61
N ILE A 23 -18.14 5.98 0.61
CA ILE A 23 -16.73 5.63 0.36
C ILE A 23 -15.90 6.88 0.02
N ILE A 24 -16.43 7.78 -0.81
CA ILE A 24 -15.79 9.07 -1.10
C ILE A 24 -15.59 9.85 0.20
N ALA A 25 -16.63 10.01 1.03
CA ALA A 25 -16.53 10.71 2.30
C ALA A 25 -15.47 10.12 3.26
N LEU A 26 -15.26 8.80 3.24
CA LEU A 26 -14.21 8.15 4.04
C LEU A 26 -12.79 8.44 3.51
N GLU A 27 -12.62 8.57 2.20
CA GLU A 27 -11.35 9.00 1.58
C GLU A 27 -11.11 10.51 1.73
N GLU A 28 -12.17 11.31 1.84
CA GLU A 28 -12.07 12.72 2.25
C GLU A 28 -11.55 12.82 3.70
N GLU A 29 -12.09 12.00 4.60
CA GLU A 29 -11.63 11.93 5.99
C GLU A 29 -10.17 11.46 6.12
N ARG A 30 -9.83 10.30 5.53
CA ARG A 30 -8.64 10.19 4.67
C ARG A 30 -7.54 11.24 4.77
N GLN A 31 -7.68 12.10 3.78
CA GLN A 31 -6.84 13.21 3.41
C GLN A 31 -6.83 14.32 4.46
N ALA A 32 -7.94 14.51 5.18
CA ALA A 32 -8.05 15.52 6.22
C ALA A 32 -7.27 15.16 7.50
N ARG A 33 -7.36 13.89 7.94
CA ARG A 33 -6.86 13.47 9.26
C ARG A 33 -5.48 12.83 9.25
N ARG A 34 -4.97 12.39 8.10
CA ARG A 34 -3.61 11.81 7.99
C ARG A 34 -2.58 12.79 7.45
N ILE A 35 -1.32 12.55 7.78
CA ILE A 35 -0.17 13.29 7.27
C ILE A 35 0.39 12.52 6.08
N ILE A 36 0.12 13.01 4.86
CA ILE A 36 0.52 12.35 3.63
C ILE A 36 1.91 12.84 3.20
N LEU A 37 2.86 11.92 3.13
CA LEU A 37 4.27 12.14 2.80
C LEU A 37 4.67 11.38 1.52
N ILE A 38 3.72 10.92 0.71
CA ILE A 38 4.02 10.31 -0.58
C ILE A 38 4.45 11.42 -1.57
N PRO A 39 5.69 11.43 -2.11
CA PRO A 39 6.20 12.54 -2.93
C PRO A 39 5.52 12.68 -4.30
N SER A 40 4.77 11.67 -4.72
CA SER A 40 3.98 11.68 -5.95
C SER A 40 2.53 12.09 -5.75
N GLU A 41 2.11 12.36 -4.51
CA GLU A 41 0.75 12.81 -4.19
C GLU A 41 0.72 14.32 -3.94
N SER A 42 -0.35 14.94 -4.41
CA SER A 42 -0.67 16.34 -4.15
C SER A 42 -2.19 16.53 -4.19
N ILE A 43 -2.65 17.65 -3.63
CA ILE A 43 -4.04 18.09 -3.70
C ILE A 43 -4.22 18.83 -5.03
N ALA A 44 -5.08 18.32 -5.91
CA ALA A 44 -5.53 19.08 -7.07
C ALA A 44 -6.53 20.15 -6.60
N PRO A 45 -6.34 21.46 -6.85
CA PRO A 45 -7.24 22.52 -6.37
C PRO A 45 -8.71 22.34 -6.78
N ALA A 46 -9.66 22.83 -5.98
CA ALA A 46 -11.09 22.72 -6.28
C ALA A 46 -11.49 23.16 -7.70
N PRO A 47 -10.99 24.29 -8.26
CA PRO A 47 -11.30 24.68 -9.63
C PRO A 47 -10.82 23.66 -10.68
N VAL A 48 -9.71 22.96 -10.43
CA VAL A 48 -9.21 21.89 -11.30
C VAL A 48 -10.15 20.69 -11.25
N ARG A 49 -10.60 20.27 -10.06
CA ARG A 49 -11.56 19.17 -9.89
C ARG A 49 -12.92 19.51 -10.52
N GLN A 50 -13.36 20.77 -10.41
CA GLN A 50 -14.58 21.27 -11.06
C GLN A 50 -14.50 21.16 -12.59
N ALA A 51 -13.38 21.60 -13.19
CA ALA A 51 -13.17 21.47 -14.63
C ALA A 51 -13.10 20.00 -15.08
N LEU A 52 -12.51 19.13 -14.27
CA LEU A 52 -12.42 17.69 -14.53
C LEU A 52 -13.81 17.02 -14.51
N GLY A 53 -14.70 17.44 -13.62
CA GLY A 53 -16.10 16.96 -13.53
C GLY A 53 -17.07 17.62 -14.51
N SER A 54 -16.59 18.37 -15.51
CA SER A 54 -17.45 19.12 -16.44
C SER A 54 -18.00 18.26 -17.59
N VAL A 55 -18.96 18.83 -18.34
CA VAL A 55 -19.62 18.18 -19.49
C VAL A 55 -18.70 17.82 -20.65
N PHE A 56 -17.45 18.32 -20.65
CA PHE A 56 -16.43 17.88 -21.59
C PHE A 56 -16.19 16.36 -21.54
N ASN A 57 -16.51 15.69 -20.41
CA ASN A 57 -16.48 14.23 -20.31
C ASN A 57 -17.30 13.51 -21.40
N ASN A 58 -18.30 14.18 -21.99
CA ASN A 58 -19.22 13.57 -22.95
C ASN A 58 -18.77 13.72 -24.42
N VAL A 59 -17.68 14.46 -24.69
CA VAL A 59 -17.31 14.85 -26.05
C VAL A 59 -16.21 13.94 -26.60
N TYR A 60 -16.49 13.31 -27.75
CA TYR A 60 -15.52 12.50 -28.49
C TYR A 60 -14.81 13.37 -29.54
N ALA A 61 -13.48 13.44 -29.52
CA ALA A 61 -12.71 14.43 -30.30
C ALA A 61 -11.38 13.88 -30.86
N GLU A 62 -11.41 12.72 -31.52
CA GLU A 62 -10.22 12.17 -32.18
C GLU A 62 -9.57 13.15 -33.18
N GLY A 63 -8.24 13.17 -33.22
CA GLY A 63 -7.42 14.13 -33.96
C GLY A 63 -6.92 15.30 -33.09
N TYR A 64 -6.60 16.41 -33.73
CA TYR A 64 -5.96 17.57 -33.10
C TYR A 64 -6.63 18.90 -33.50
N PRO A 65 -6.41 20.00 -32.76
CA PRO A 65 -6.75 21.34 -33.24
C PRO A 65 -6.03 21.71 -34.54
N PRO A 66 -6.55 22.68 -35.30
CA PRO A 66 -5.85 23.24 -36.46
C PRO A 66 -4.46 23.77 -36.08
N LEU A 67 -3.44 23.48 -36.90
CA LEU A 67 -2.06 23.91 -36.66
C LEU A 67 -1.94 25.43 -36.43
N ARG A 68 -2.77 26.23 -37.11
CA ARG A 68 -2.81 27.69 -36.90
C ARG A 68 -3.01 28.05 -35.42
N MET A 69 -3.95 27.40 -34.74
CA MET A 69 -4.27 27.69 -33.35
C MET A 69 -3.11 27.40 -32.41
N THR A 70 -2.26 26.42 -32.73
CA THR A 70 -1.05 26.11 -31.93
C THR A 70 -0.04 27.26 -31.91
N ARG A 71 -0.18 28.25 -32.79
CA ARG A 71 0.66 29.46 -32.90
C ARG A 71 -0.06 30.74 -32.46
N ASP A 72 -1.38 30.69 -32.23
CA ASP A 72 -2.15 31.83 -31.72
C ASP A 72 -1.78 32.11 -30.24
N ASP A 73 -1.80 33.38 -29.84
CA ASP A 73 -1.67 33.76 -28.43
C ASP A 73 -2.96 33.46 -27.63
N GLU A 74 -2.90 33.58 -26.30
CA GLU A 74 -4.03 33.26 -25.43
C GLU A 74 -5.25 34.15 -25.69
N ASP A 75 -5.06 35.43 -25.99
CA ASP A 75 -6.15 36.37 -26.25
C ASP A 75 -6.91 35.99 -27.53
N LEU A 76 -6.19 35.65 -28.60
CA LEU A 76 -6.77 35.22 -29.86
C LEU A 76 -7.41 33.83 -29.76
N ILE A 77 -6.86 32.91 -28.95
CA ILE A 77 -7.50 31.61 -28.64
C ILE A 77 -8.84 31.84 -27.93
N LEU A 78 -8.93 32.84 -27.06
CA LEU A 78 -10.13 33.19 -26.30
C LEU A 78 -11.12 34.10 -27.05
N ASP A 79 -10.75 34.63 -28.22
CA ASP A 79 -11.71 35.25 -29.15
C ASP A 79 -12.57 34.17 -29.82
N LEU A 80 -13.56 33.69 -29.07
CA LEU A 80 -14.45 32.61 -29.51
C LEU A 80 -15.17 32.95 -30.82
N SER A 81 -15.52 34.21 -31.05
CA SER A 81 -16.21 34.63 -32.27
C SER A 81 -15.29 34.50 -33.48
N HIS A 82 -14.04 34.95 -33.36
CA HIS A 82 -13.03 34.73 -34.38
C HIS A 82 -12.80 33.24 -34.65
N GLN A 83 -12.54 32.46 -33.60
CA GLN A 83 -12.20 31.05 -33.76
C GLN A 83 -13.36 30.22 -34.32
N LEU A 84 -14.60 30.50 -33.90
CA LEU A 84 -15.80 29.86 -34.45
C LEU A 84 -16.03 30.22 -35.93
N ALA A 85 -15.74 31.46 -36.34
CA ALA A 85 -15.84 31.85 -37.75
C ALA A 85 -14.86 31.05 -38.61
N TYR A 86 -13.62 30.85 -38.15
CA TYR A 86 -12.64 30.00 -38.83
C TYR A 86 -13.05 28.53 -38.86
N TYR A 87 -13.45 27.97 -37.71
CA TYR A 87 -13.91 26.58 -37.61
C TYR A 87 -15.07 26.27 -38.56
N ARG A 88 -16.05 27.18 -38.70
CA ARG A 88 -17.18 27.00 -39.61
C ARG A 88 -16.80 27.14 -41.08
N ARG A 89 -15.74 27.89 -41.38
CA ARG A 89 -15.31 28.18 -42.75
C ARG A 89 -14.36 27.13 -43.33
N TYR A 90 -13.45 26.61 -42.51
CA TYR A 90 -12.35 25.75 -42.94
C TYR A 90 -12.47 24.35 -42.36
N ALA A 91 -11.89 23.35 -43.05
CA ALA A 91 -11.74 22.01 -42.51
C ALA A 91 -10.76 22.02 -41.31
N ASP A 92 -10.97 21.11 -40.36
CA ASP A 92 -10.10 20.88 -39.20
C ASP A 92 -9.43 19.50 -39.26
N ARG A 93 -8.54 19.22 -38.28
CA ARG A 93 -7.82 17.94 -38.13
C ARG A 93 -8.57 16.93 -37.24
N ARG A 94 -9.85 17.16 -36.92
CA ARG A 94 -10.66 16.23 -36.12
C ARG A 94 -11.48 15.30 -37.00
N PHE A 95 -11.57 14.04 -36.57
CA PHE A 95 -12.35 13.01 -37.25
C PHE A 95 -13.86 13.21 -37.04
N TYR A 96 -14.24 13.76 -35.88
CA TYR A 96 -15.63 14.03 -35.49
C TYR A 96 -15.90 15.53 -35.49
N LYS A 97 -17.15 15.92 -35.81
CA LYS A 97 -17.60 17.32 -35.83
C LYS A 97 -18.47 17.63 -34.60
N GLY A 98 -18.57 18.92 -34.28
CA GLY A 98 -19.17 19.39 -33.01
C GLY A 98 -18.15 19.48 -31.87
N ALA A 99 -16.86 19.57 -32.21
CA ALA A 99 -15.74 19.66 -31.28
C ALA A 99 -15.11 21.07 -31.29
N ASP A 100 -15.89 22.10 -31.65
CA ASP A 100 -15.45 23.49 -31.73
C ASP A 100 -14.89 24.00 -30.39
N TYR A 101 -15.63 23.84 -29.30
CA TYR A 101 -15.15 24.23 -27.97
C TYR A 101 -14.00 23.38 -27.45
N VAL A 102 -13.86 22.15 -27.94
CA VAL A 102 -12.74 21.28 -27.62
C VAL A 102 -11.44 21.81 -28.22
N HIS A 103 -11.46 22.39 -29.41
CA HIS A 103 -10.29 23.09 -29.96
C HIS A 103 -9.79 24.20 -29.03
N PHE A 104 -10.70 25.00 -28.47
CA PHE A 104 -10.32 26.12 -27.60
C PHE A 104 -9.65 25.60 -26.34
N VAL A 105 -10.27 24.66 -25.65
CA VAL A 105 -9.78 24.21 -24.35
C VAL A 105 -8.48 23.38 -24.48
N GLU A 106 -8.32 22.59 -25.55
CA GLU A 106 -7.06 21.87 -25.82
C GLU A 106 -5.93 22.84 -26.16
N THR A 107 -6.17 23.78 -27.08
CA THR A 107 -5.15 24.77 -27.47
C THR A 107 -4.80 25.70 -26.31
N LEU A 108 -5.78 26.08 -25.49
CA LEU A 108 -5.55 26.89 -24.28
C LEU A 108 -4.67 26.15 -23.28
N ALA A 109 -4.88 24.85 -23.07
CA ALA A 109 -4.00 24.03 -22.24
C ALA A 109 -2.58 23.97 -22.81
N GLN A 110 -2.44 23.77 -24.12
CA GLN A 110 -1.14 23.76 -24.81
C GLN A 110 -0.40 25.09 -24.66
N ARG A 111 -1.07 26.22 -24.97
CA ARG A 111 -0.48 27.55 -24.90
C ARG A 111 -0.06 27.91 -23.48
N ARG A 112 -0.91 27.67 -22.48
CA ARG A 112 -0.56 27.93 -21.07
C ARG A 112 0.61 27.08 -20.59
N CYS A 113 0.67 25.82 -21.01
CA CYS A 113 1.81 24.96 -20.72
C CYS A 113 3.10 25.47 -21.38
N ALA A 114 3.06 25.82 -22.67
CA ALA A 114 4.20 26.37 -23.38
C ALA A 114 4.72 27.65 -22.71
N SER A 115 3.82 28.58 -22.35
CA SER A 115 4.16 29.81 -21.63
C SER A 115 4.75 29.55 -20.24
N LEU A 116 4.32 28.48 -19.56
CA LEU A 116 4.82 28.12 -18.23
C LEU A 116 6.28 27.62 -18.27
N PHE A 117 6.67 26.91 -19.33
CA PHE A 117 8.00 26.34 -19.48
C PHE A 117 8.94 27.16 -20.37
N ALA A 118 8.44 28.24 -20.97
CA ALA A 118 9.24 29.21 -21.70
C ALA A 118 10.35 29.78 -20.82
N ASN A 119 11.54 29.89 -21.39
CA ASN A 119 12.73 30.37 -20.71
C ASN A 119 13.70 31.00 -21.72
N GLU A 120 14.88 31.40 -21.26
CA GLU A 120 15.88 32.08 -22.11
C GLU A 120 16.32 31.27 -23.35
N ARG A 121 16.18 29.93 -23.33
CA ARG A 121 16.55 29.04 -24.45
C ARG A 121 15.42 28.76 -25.43
N ALA A 122 14.16 28.88 -24.99
CA ALA A 122 12.99 28.52 -25.79
C ALA A 122 11.82 29.43 -25.44
N ALA A 123 11.35 30.19 -26.43
CA ALA A 123 10.15 31.01 -26.27
C ALA A 123 8.89 30.14 -26.30
N ALA A 124 7.79 30.62 -25.73
CA ALA A 124 6.52 29.89 -25.70
C ALA A 124 5.98 29.53 -27.09
N GLY A 125 6.33 30.29 -28.13
CA GLY A 125 5.96 30.00 -29.51
C GLY A 125 6.71 28.81 -30.12
N ASP A 126 7.88 28.49 -29.58
CA ASP A 126 8.79 27.45 -30.07
C ASP A 126 8.68 26.15 -29.27
N ILE A 127 7.75 26.08 -28.31
CA ILE A 127 7.51 24.89 -27.49
C ILE A 127 6.22 24.21 -27.98
N TYR A 128 6.39 23.06 -28.63
CA TYR A 128 5.30 22.20 -29.06
C TYR A 128 4.82 21.35 -27.88
N VAL A 129 3.51 21.29 -27.68
CA VAL A 129 2.89 20.65 -26.51
C VAL A 129 1.82 19.66 -26.94
N ASN A 130 1.97 18.40 -26.52
CA ASN A 130 0.90 17.41 -26.63
C ASN A 130 0.34 17.11 -25.22
N VAL A 131 -0.94 17.44 -25.00
CA VAL A 131 -1.66 17.29 -23.71
C VAL A 131 -2.57 16.06 -23.66
N GLN A 132 -2.58 15.24 -24.72
CA GLN A 132 -3.48 14.10 -24.85
C GLN A 132 -3.05 12.83 -24.10
N PRO A 133 -1.77 12.54 -23.78
CA PRO A 133 -1.39 11.32 -23.07
C PRO A 133 -2.18 11.09 -21.78
N LEU A 134 -2.75 9.89 -21.62
CA LEU A 134 -3.62 9.55 -20.49
C LEU A 134 -2.88 9.51 -19.15
N SER A 135 -1.58 9.18 -19.17
CA SER A 135 -0.72 9.13 -17.99
C SER A 135 0.75 9.25 -18.39
N GLY A 136 1.66 9.35 -17.41
CA GLY A 136 3.11 9.42 -17.68
C GLY A 136 3.63 8.20 -18.42
N ALA A 137 3.11 7.00 -18.10
CA ALA A 137 3.49 5.80 -18.82
C ALA A 137 3.05 5.84 -20.29
N ALA A 138 1.82 6.31 -20.57
CA ALA A 138 1.35 6.49 -21.95
C ALA A 138 2.19 7.53 -22.70
N ALA A 139 2.60 8.62 -22.04
CA ALA A 139 3.47 9.64 -22.62
C ALA A 139 4.84 9.05 -23.00
N ASN A 140 5.49 8.35 -22.07
CA ASN A 140 6.80 7.74 -22.32
C ASN A 140 6.73 6.70 -23.45
N LEU A 141 5.67 5.89 -23.50
CA LEU A 141 5.48 4.93 -24.59
C LEU A 141 5.28 5.58 -25.95
N ALA A 142 4.53 6.69 -26.03
CA ALA A 142 4.38 7.44 -27.27
C ALA A 142 5.72 8.05 -27.74
N VAL A 143 6.58 8.50 -26.81
CA VAL A 143 7.93 8.97 -27.16
C VAL A 143 8.79 7.82 -27.71
N TYR A 144 8.71 6.64 -27.10
CA TYR A 144 9.45 5.48 -27.59
C TYR A 144 8.94 5.03 -28.95
N ASP A 145 7.63 4.96 -29.16
CA ASP A 145 7.04 4.63 -30.47
C ASP A 145 7.42 5.66 -31.56
N ALA A 146 7.52 6.94 -31.19
CA ALA A 146 7.91 8.00 -32.11
C ALA A 146 9.40 7.98 -32.52
N LEU A 147 10.29 7.45 -31.67
CA LEU A 147 11.75 7.65 -31.79
C LEU A 147 12.60 6.38 -31.79
N LEU A 148 12.03 5.22 -31.41
CA LEU A 148 12.71 3.93 -31.30
C LEU A 148 12.05 2.86 -32.18
N GLU A 149 12.87 1.92 -32.62
CA GLU A 149 12.44 0.64 -33.18
C GLU A 149 12.62 -0.49 -32.14
N ALA A 150 11.89 -1.59 -32.30
CA ALA A 150 12.06 -2.75 -31.42
C ALA A 150 13.50 -3.28 -31.49
N GLY A 151 14.10 -3.54 -30.32
CA GLY A 151 15.52 -3.93 -30.22
C GLY A 151 16.52 -2.78 -30.12
N ASP A 152 16.10 -1.53 -30.35
CA ASP A 152 16.95 -0.36 -30.08
C ASP A 152 17.37 -0.32 -28.61
N THR A 153 18.48 0.39 -28.36
CA THR A 153 19.05 0.50 -27.02
C THR A 153 18.46 1.68 -26.26
N LEU A 154 17.89 1.40 -25.09
CA LEU A 154 17.34 2.40 -24.18
C LEU A 154 18.22 2.49 -22.93
N MET A 155 18.70 3.69 -22.62
CA MET A 155 19.51 3.92 -21.42
C MET A 155 18.74 4.76 -20.40
N GLY A 156 18.62 4.27 -19.17
CA GLY A 156 17.88 4.92 -18.08
C GLY A 156 18.48 4.65 -16.71
N MET A 157 18.00 5.35 -15.68
CA MET A 157 18.46 5.09 -14.31
C MET A 157 17.95 3.72 -13.83
N ASP A 158 18.81 2.98 -13.14
CA ASP A 158 18.47 1.73 -12.47
C ASP A 158 17.26 1.91 -11.53
N LEU A 159 16.29 0.99 -11.63
CA LEU A 159 15.06 1.01 -10.84
C LEU A 159 15.34 0.94 -9.33
N PHE A 160 16.33 0.15 -8.90
CA PHE A 160 16.71 0.02 -7.50
C PHE A 160 17.33 1.30 -6.93
N GLN A 161 17.85 2.17 -7.79
CA GLN A 161 18.60 3.37 -7.39
C GLN A 161 17.89 4.69 -7.65
N GLY A 162 16.63 4.67 -8.11
CA GLY A 162 15.87 5.91 -8.32
C GLY A 162 15.03 5.97 -9.58
N GLY A 163 15.27 5.05 -10.54
CA GLY A 163 14.59 5.00 -11.83
C GLY A 163 13.08 4.75 -11.75
N HIS A 164 12.40 4.86 -12.88
CA HIS A 164 10.98 4.54 -13.01
C HIS A 164 10.78 3.25 -13.81
N LEU A 165 9.69 2.53 -13.54
CA LEU A 165 9.33 1.30 -14.26
C LEU A 165 9.36 1.45 -15.79
N THR A 166 8.93 2.61 -16.30
CA THR A 166 8.85 2.83 -17.75
C THR A 166 10.21 3.11 -18.39
N HIS A 167 11.29 3.28 -17.62
CA HIS A 167 12.62 3.61 -18.14
C HIS A 167 13.47 2.36 -18.45
N GLY A 168 12.83 1.22 -18.66
CA GLY A 168 13.49 -0.03 -19.06
C GLY A 168 13.37 -1.18 -18.06
N SER A 169 12.44 -1.14 -17.10
CA SER A 169 12.24 -2.31 -16.22
C SER A 169 11.78 -3.53 -17.04
N GLU A 170 12.35 -4.70 -16.76
CA GLU A 170 11.96 -5.98 -17.40
C GLU A 170 10.47 -6.32 -17.23
N PHE A 171 9.84 -5.81 -16.17
CA PHE A 171 8.42 -5.99 -15.91
C PHE A 171 7.55 -5.10 -16.80
N ASN A 172 8.09 -3.99 -17.32
CA ASN A 172 7.39 -3.05 -18.19
C ASN A 172 7.61 -3.38 -19.68
N ILE A 173 6.70 -2.92 -20.54
CA ILE A 173 6.83 -3.11 -21.99
C ILE A 173 8.12 -2.48 -22.55
N SER A 174 8.65 -1.40 -21.95
CA SER A 174 9.92 -0.81 -22.39
C SER A 174 11.10 -1.77 -22.19
N GLY A 175 11.19 -2.47 -21.05
CA GLY A 175 12.24 -3.47 -20.84
C GLY A 175 12.03 -4.79 -21.58
N ARG A 176 10.82 -5.08 -22.04
CA ARG A 176 10.53 -6.25 -22.90
C ARG A 176 10.79 -6.00 -24.39
N ARG A 177 10.69 -4.74 -24.84
CA ARG A 177 10.75 -4.37 -26.27
C ARG A 177 12.13 -3.86 -26.70
N TYR A 178 12.86 -3.20 -25.80
CA TYR A 178 14.14 -2.54 -26.09
C TYR A 178 15.29 -3.23 -25.36
N ARG A 179 16.50 -3.07 -25.86
CA ARG A 179 17.71 -3.48 -25.14
C ARG A 179 18.01 -2.44 -24.06
N VAL A 180 17.89 -2.81 -22.80
CA VAL A 180 18.05 -1.86 -21.69
C VAL A 180 19.47 -1.85 -21.16
N VAL A 181 19.99 -0.64 -20.96
CA VAL A 181 21.25 -0.36 -20.25
C VAL A 181 20.91 0.58 -19.10
N SER A 182 21.40 0.29 -17.89
CA SER A 182 21.12 1.11 -16.73
C SER A 182 22.36 1.83 -16.21
N TYR A 183 22.20 3.12 -15.93
CA TYR A 183 23.16 3.90 -15.14
C TYR A 183 22.68 4.04 -13.69
N GLY A 184 23.58 4.43 -12.79
CA GLY A 184 23.29 4.53 -11.37
C GLY A 184 24.00 5.69 -10.68
N VAL A 185 24.03 5.60 -9.36
CA VAL A 185 24.72 6.55 -8.48
C VAL A 185 26.07 6.01 -8.01
N ASP A 186 26.94 6.91 -7.59
CA ASP A 186 28.16 6.62 -6.87
C ASP A 186 27.89 6.18 -5.42
N ARG A 187 28.96 5.89 -4.66
CA ARG A 187 28.85 5.52 -3.24
C ARG A 187 28.30 6.62 -2.34
N ARG A 188 28.25 7.87 -2.80
CA ARG A 188 27.68 9.02 -2.08
C ARG A 188 26.22 9.26 -2.45
N GLY A 189 25.64 8.44 -3.34
CA GLY A 189 24.28 8.63 -3.83
C GLY A 189 24.15 9.79 -4.81
N ARG A 190 25.19 10.11 -5.58
CA ARG A 190 25.16 11.11 -6.67
C ARG A 190 25.34 10.45 -8.02
N LEU A 191 24.71 11.00 -9.07
CA LEU A 191 24.96 10.55 -10.44
C LEU A 191 26.43 10.75 -10.80
N ASP A 192 27.05 9.71 -11.35
CA ASP A 192 28.43 9.71 -11.83
C ASP A 192 28.43 9.96 -13.35
N TYR A 193 28.49 11.23 -13.74
CA TYR A 193 28.36 11.64 -15.15
C TYR A 193 29.49 11.12 -16.04
N ASP A 194 30.71 10.95 -15.50
CA ASP A 194 31.83 10.40 -16.25
C ASP A 194 31.58 8.91 -16.56
N ARG A 195 31.11 8.14 -15.57
CA ARG A 195 30.72 6.75 -15.80
C ARG A 195 29.52 6.63 -16.74
N ILE A 196 28.54 7.52 -16.63
CA ILE A 196 27.39 7.57 -17.55
C ILE A 196 27.89 7.83 -18.98
N MET A 197 28.84 8.76 -19.17
CA MET A 197 29.47 9.03 -20.46
C MET A 197 30.16 7.80 -21.04
N ASP A 198 31.02 7.15 -20.26
CA ASP A 198 31.75 5.95 -20.70
C ASP A 198 30.80 4.83 -21.12
N GLN A 199 29.73 4.61 -20.34
CA GLN A 199 28.67 3.64 -20.66
C GLN A 199 27.93 4.01 -21.94
N ALA A 200 27.54 5.27 -22.12
CA ALA A 200 26.82 5.72 -23.30
C ALA A 200 27.67 5.57 -24.58
N LEU A 201 28.96 5.87 -24.53
CA LEU A 201 29.88 5.69 -25.66
C LEU A 201 30.07 4.22 -26.03
N ALA A 202 30.13 3.33 -25.03
CA ALA A 202 30.27 1.89 -25.22
C ALA A 202 29.00 1.25 -25.81
N GLU A 203 27.84 1.60 -25.25
CA GLU A 203 26.57 0.93 -25.56
C GLU A 203 25.81 1.56 -26.71
N ARG A 204 26.10 2.83 -27.03
CA ARG A 204 25.46 3.64 -28.08
C ARG A 204 23.92 3.59 -28.01
N PRO A 205 23.32 4.08 -26.91
CA PRO A 205 21.88 4.11 -26.77
C PRO A 205 21.24 5.01 -27.84
N ARG A 206 20.03 4.67 -28.26
CA ARG A 206 19.24 5.52 -29.16
C ARG A 206 18.54 6.65 -28.39
N ILE A 207 18.11 6.36 -27.16
CA ILE A 207 17.60 7.34 -26.19
C ILE A 207 18.35 7.19 -24.87
N ILE A 208 18.75 8.32 -24.29
CA ILE A 208 19.14 8.44 -22.88
C ILE A 208 18.02 9.16 -22.14
N ILE A 209 17.50 8.52 -21.09
CA ILE A 209 16.48 9.10 -20.21
C ILE A 209 17.15 9.71 -18.99
N ALA A 210 16.88 10.99 -18.74
CA ALA A 210 17.23 11.70 -17.51
C ALA A 210 15.95 12.10 -16.77
N GLY A 211 15.56 11.32 -15.77
CA GLY A 211 14.32 11.52 -15.03
C GLY A 211 14.09 10.42 -14.00
N TYR A 212 13.54 10.79 -12.84
CA TYR A 212 13.64 9.95 -11.64
C TYR A 212 12.35 9.90 -10.84
N THR A 213 12.12 8.78 -10.18
CA THR A 213 11.00 8.56 -9.25
C THR A 213 11.42 8.66 -7.80
N SER A 214 12.65 8.25 -7.48
CA SER A 214 13.12 8.15 -6.10
C SER A 214 14.59 8.56 -5.93
N TYR A 215 14.98 9.63 -6.63
CA TYR A 215 16.28 10.29 -6.52
C TYR A 215 16.09 11.75 -6.05
N PRO A 216 16.74 12.18 -4.94
CA PRO A 216 16.44 13.45 -4.29
C PRO A 216 17.24 14.65 -4.80
N TRP A 217 17.97 14.50 -5.90
CA TRP A 217 18.85 15.55 -6.43
C TRP A 217 18.49 15.96 -7.85
N ALA A 218 18.57 17.26 -8.15
CA ALA A 218 18.43 17.76 -9.50
C ALA A 218 19.60 17.30 -10.40
N PRO A 219 19.34 16.91 -11.66
CA PRO A 219 20.38 16.52 -12.61
C PRO A 219 21.06 17.74 -13.22
N ASP A 220 22.28 17.52 -13.70
CA ASP A 220 22.99 18.43 -14.58
C ASP A 220 22.55 18.17 -16.03
N TRP A 221 21.65 19.02 -16.53
CA TRP A 221 21.16 18.91 -17.90
C TRP A 221 22.24 19.14 -18.96
N ALA A 222 23.25 19.96 -18.68
CA ALA A 222 24.33 20.21 -19.62
C ALA A 222 25.23 18.98 -19.75
N ALA A 223 25.51 18.29 -18.65
CA ALA A 223 26.21 17.02 -18.66
C ALA A 223 25.44 15.95 -19.46
N PHE A 224 24.14 15.78 -19.20
CA PHE A 224 23.31 14.84 -19.97
C PHE A 224 23.24 15.18 -21.47
N ARG A 225 23.17 16.46 -21.83
CA ARG A 225 23.22 16.89 -23.23
C ARG A 225 24.54 16.51 -23.89
N ALA A 226 25.66 16.79 -23.23
CA ALA A 226 26.98 16.44 -23.73
C ALA A 226 27.15 14.93 -23.93
N ILE A 227 26.61 14.12 -23.01
CA ILE A 227 26.61 12.66 -23.11
C ILE A 227 25.79 12.19 -24.32
N ALA A 228 24.57 12.70 -24.46
CA ALA A 228 23.69 12.33 -25.58
C ALA A 228 24.31 12.73 -26.94
N ASP A 229 24.92 13.91 -27.03
CA ASP A 229 25.61 14.37 -28.24
C ASP A 229 26.82 13.50 -28.60
N ALA A 230 27.61 13.09 -27.60
CA ALA A 230 28.82 12.29 -27.80
C ALA A 230 28.53 10.91 -28.39
N CYS A 231 27.37 10.32 -28.10
CA CYS A 231 26.96 9.02 -28.65
C CYS A 231 25.88 9.12 -29.75
N GLY A 232 25.41 10.33 -30.09
CA GLY A 232 24.36 10.55 -31.09
C GLY A 232 22.97 10.05 -30.66
N ALA A 233 22.68 10.09 -29.36
CA ALA A 233 21.39 9.69 -28.78
C ALA A 233 20.43 10.89 -28.67
N TYR A 234 19.14 10.61 -28.65
CA TYR A 234 18.16 11.59 -28.16
C TYR A 234 18.23 11.67 -26.64
N LEU A 235 18.16 12.88 -26.10
CA LEU A 235 17.98 13.14 -24.68
C LEU A 235 16.49 13.30 -24.37
N MET A 236 15.96 12.38 -23.57
CA MET A 236 14.60 12.45 -23.03
C MET A 236 14.65 12.84 -21.56
N ALA A 237 14.06 13.99 -21.20
CA ALA A 237 13.90 14.39 -19.81
C ALA A 237 12.51 13.99 -19.29
N ASP A 238 12.44 13.10 -18.30
CA ASP A 238 11.19 12.79 -17.58
C ASP A 238 11.17 13.56 -16.25
N ILE A 239 10.52 14.73 -16.27
CA ILE A 239 10.35 15.60 -15.10
C ILE A 239 8.99 15.39 -14.43
N ALA A 240 8.39 14.20 -14.51
CA ALA A 240 7.08 13.92 -13.93
C ALA A 240 6.94 14.33 -12.46
N HIS A 241 7.99 14.09 -11.67
CA HIS A 241 8.05 14.46 -10.27
C HIS A 241 8.25 15.98 -10.06
N PRO A 242 9.30 16.62 -10.61
CA PRO A 242 9.60 18.03 -10.34
C PRO A 242 9.01 19.04 -11.35
N ALA A 243 8.07 18.66 -12.22
CA ALA A 243 7.52 19.57 -13.24
C ALA A 243 7.00 20.91 -12.69
N GLY A 244 6.30 20.90 -11.54
CA GLY A 244 5.84 22.14 -10.89
C GLY A 244 7.01 22.99 -10.38
N MET A 245 8.07 22.35 -9.92
CA MET A 245 9.28 23.02 -9.45
C MET A 245 10.06 23.63 -10.61
N ALA A 246 10.16 22.93 -11.73
CA ALA A 246 10.79 23.43 -12.96
C ALA A 246 10.02 24.65 -13.49
N ALA A 247 8.70 24.56 -13.57
CA ALA A 247 7.81 25.67 -13.92
C ALA A 247 7.94 26.88 -12.98
N ALA A 248 8.19 26.65 -11.70
CA ALA A 248 8.38 27.72 -10.71
C ALA A 248 9.81 28.27 -10.63
N GLY A 249 10.77 27.71 -11.39
CA GLY A 249 12.17 28.13 -11.38
C GLY A 249 12.95 27.73 -10.13
N VAL A 250 12.48 26.73 -9.37
CA VAL A 250 13.19 26.18 -8.20
C VAL A 250 13.78 24.79 -8.48
N TYR A 251 13.79 24.39 -9.74
CA TYR A 251 14.45 23.19 -10.28
C TYR A 251 14.92 23.53 -11.70
N PRO A 252 16.11 23.08 -12.14
CA PRO A 252 16.64 23.45 -13.44
C PRO A 252 15.74 22.93 -14.58
N SER A 253 15.45 23.77 -15.57
CA SER A 253 14.58 23.39 -16.70
C SER A 253 15.35 22.60 -17.77
N PRO A 254 14.85 21.45 -18.24
CA PRO A 254 15.41 20.74 -19.40
C PRO A 254 14.94 21.29 -20.75
N VAL A 255 13.95 22.21 -20.78
CA VAL A 255 13.34 22.69 -22.02
C VAL A 255 14.32 23.57 -22.80
N GLY A 256 14.54 23.23 -24.07
CA GLY A 256 15.60 23.81 -24.92
C GLY A 256 16.97 23.14 -24.76
N ILE A 257 17.06 22.05 -23.98
CA ILE A 257 18.27 21.22 -23.83
C ILE A 257 17.96 19.77 -24.25
N ALA A 258 16.92 19.18 -23.65
CA ALA A 258 16.43 17.85 -24.02
C ALA A 258 15.65 17.90 -25.35
N ASP A 259 15.77 16.84 -26.15
CA ASP A 259 15.04 16.69 -27.41
C ASP A 259 13.54 16.49 -27.15
N VAL A 260 13.21 15.79 -26.06
CA VAL A 260 11.84 15.58 -25.58
C VAL A 260 11.78 15.72 -24.07
N VAL A 261 10.78 16.44 -23.58
CA VAL A 261 10.46 16.52 -22.14
C VAL A 261 9.09 15.90 -21.89
N THR A 262 8.99 15.02 -20.91
CA THR A 262 7.73 14.42 -20.48
C THR A 262 7.46 14.75 -19.02
N PHE A 263 6.19 14.93 -18.67
CA PHE A 263 5.82 15.04 -17.26
C PHE A 263 4.36 14.68 -16.99
N THR A 264 4.09 14.24 -15.77
CA THR A 264 2.74 14.05 -15.26
C THR A 264 2.17 15.33 -14.65
N THR A 265 0.87 15.57 -14.81
CA THR A 265 0.23 16.80 -14.34
C THR A 265 -0.24 16.79 -12.88
N HIS A 266 -0.19 15.66 -12.17
CA HIS A 266 -0.81 15.48 -10.83
C HIS A 266 0.15 15.50 -9.64
N LYS A 267 1.47 15.53 -9.87
CA LYS A 267 2.49 15.54 -8.80
C LYS A 267 2.72 16.98 -8.32
N THR A 268 3.95 17.51 -8.38
CA THR A 268 4.23 18.92 -8.01
C THR A 268 3.49 19.94 -8.88
N MET A 269 2.98 19.54 -10.06
CA MET A 269 2.09 20.37 -10.89
C MET A 269 0.69 20.59 -10.29
N CYS A 270 0.27 19.78 -9.31
CA CYS A 270 -1.02 19.91 -8.61
C CYS A 270 -2.26 19.95 -9.53
N GLY A 271 -2.18 19.35 -10.71
CA GLY A 271 -3.26 19.27 -11.71
C GLY A 271 -4.00 17.92 -11.70
N PRO A 272 -4.81 17.63 -12.74
CA PRO A 272 -5.51 16.35 -12.86
C PRO A 272 -4.52 15.22 -13.17
N ARG A 273 -4.95 13.96 -13.01
CA ARG A 273 -4.19 12.81 -13.54
C ARG A 273 -4.13 12.89 -15.07
N GLY A 274 -2.93 12.80 -15.61
CA GLY A 274 -2.61 13.05 -17.01
C GLY A 274 -1.11 13.24 -17.21
N ALA A 275 -0.69 13.45 -18.46
CA ALA A 275 0.68 13.78 -18.81
C ALA A 275 0.76 14.67 -20.04
N VAL A 276 1.93 15.29 -20.20
CA VAL A 276 2.28 16.20 -21.29
C VAL A 276 3.61 15.75 -21.90
N ILE A 277 3.72 15.90 -23.22
CA ILE A 277 4.98 15.78 -23.96
C ILE A 277 5.30 17.16 -24.54
N LEU A 278 6.51 17.64 -24.31
CA LEU A 278 7.06 18.87 -24.86
C LEU A 278 8.24 18.56 -25.77
N THR A 279 8.39 19.34 -26.84
CA THR A 279 9.62 19.40 -27.63
C THR A 279 9.76 20.79 -28.24
N THR A 280 10.97 21.19 -28.59
CA THR A 280 11.25 22.41 -29.37
C THR A 280 11.53 22.10 -30.84
N ASP A 281 11.35 20.84 -31.26
CA ASP A 281 11.54 20.35 -32.62
C ASP A 281 10.19 19.99 -33.25
N GLU A 282 9.85 20.64 -34.38
CA GLU A 282 8.57 20.45 -35.07
C GLU A 282 8.45 19.05 -35.70
N GLU A 283 9.55 18.43 -36.16
CA GLU A 283 9.53 17.08 -36.70
C GLU A 283 9.24 16.06 -35.61
N ILE A 284 9.89 16.20 -34.45
CA ILE A 284 9.61 15.37 -33.27
C ILE A 284 8.17 15.57 -32.80
N ALA A 285 7.67 16.80 -32.78
CA ALA A 285 6.29 17.09 -32.39
C ALA A 285 5.28 16.35 -33.28
N ASN A 286 5.52 16.35 -34.59
CA ASN A 286 4.66 15.62 -35.54
C ASN A 286 4.71 14.09 -35.34
N LYS A 287 5.88 13.52 -35.06
CA LYS A 287 6.01 12.09 -34.75
C LYS A 287 5.30 11.74 -33.44
N VAL A 288 5.44 12.58 -32.42
CA VAL A 288 4.76 12.42 -31.13
C VAL A 288 3.24 12.48 -31.29
N ASP A 289 2.70 13.44 -32.04
CA ASP A 289 1.27 13.53 -32.34
C ASP A 289 0.78 12.20 -32.95
N MET A 290 1.46 11.70 -33.98
CA MET A 290 1.09 10.43 -34.64
C MET A 290 1.18 9.21 -33.71
N ALA A 291 2.20 9.16 -32.86
CA ALA A 291 2.38 8.08 -31.89
C ALA A 291 1.32 8.11 -30.78
N VAL A 292 0.89 9.30 -30.33
CA VAL A 292 -0.21 9.43 -29.37
C VAL A 292 -1.53 9.07 -30.03
N PHE A 293 -1.86 9.69 -31.16
CA PHE A 293 -3.05 9.38 -31.96
C PHE A 293 -2.71 9.50 -33.46
N PRO A 294 -2.97 8.48 -34.28
CA PRO A 294 -3.76 7.27 -33.99
C PRO A 294 -2.96 6.09 -33.41
N GLY A 295 -1.68 6.26 -33.07
CA GLY A 295 -0.80 5.16 -32.68
C GLY A 295 -1.25 4.42 -31.41
N ALA A 296 -1.23 5.09 -30.26
CA ALA A 296 -1.43 4.45 -28.95
C ALA A 296 -2.81 4.68 -28.33
N GLN A 297 -3.50 5.77 -28.67
CA GLN A 297 -4.77 6.18 -28.05
C GLN A 297 -5.86 6.44 -29.11
N GLY A 298 -7.13 6.38 -28.69
CA GLY A 298 -8.30 6.80 -29.46
C GLY A 298 -8.76 8.22 -29.08
N GLY A 299 -10.06 8.39 -28.78
CA GLY A 299 -10.62 9.66 -28.34
C GLY A 299 -9.95 10.25 -27.09
N PRO A 300 -9.51 11.53 -27.10
CA PRO A 300 -8.87 12.14 -25.95
C PRO A 300 -9.87 12.45 -24.83
N HIS A 301 -9.42 12.41 -23.58
CA HIS A 301 -10.23 12.81 -22.42
C HIS A 301 -10.34 14.35 -22.36
N THR A 302 -11.42 14.93 -22.87
CA THR A 302 -11.46 16.39 -23.09
C THR A 302 -11.62 17.21 -21.80
N ASN A 303 -12.31 16.67 -20.80
CA ASN A 303 -12.37 17.23 -19.45
C ASN A 303 -10.99 17.29 -18.78
N LYS A 304 -10.09 16.35 -19.09
CA LYS A 304 -8.73 16.31 -18.54
C LYS A 304 -7.93 17.54 -19.00
N PHE A 305 -7.92 17.87 -20.30
CA PHE A 305 -7.19 19.06 -20.74
C PHE A 305 -7.88 20.38 -20.35
N ALA A 306 -9.20 20.39 -20.15
CA ALA A 306 -9.88 21.53 -19.51
C ALA A 306 -9.34 21.76 -18.08
N ALA A 307 -9.21 20.70 -17.30
CA ALA A 307 -8.62 20.75 -15.96
C ALA A 307 -7.11 21.12 -15.99
N MET A 308 -6.36 20.65 -16.99
CA MET A 308 -4.96 21.07 -17.19
C MET A 308 -4.85 22.57 -17.50
N ALA A 309 -5.72 23.12 -18.35
CA ALA A 309 -5.72 24.56 -18.64
C ALA A 309 -5.92 25.41 -17.37
N VAL A 310 -6.76 24.95 -16.43
CA VAL A 310 -6.92 25.60 -15.11
C VAL A 310 -5.66 25.42 -14.26
N ALA A 311 -5.09 24.22 -14.19
CA ALA A 311 -3.88 23.95 -13.41
C ALA A 311 -2.68 24.80 -13.89
N PHE A 312 -2.47 24.91 -15.21
CA PHE A 312 -1.40 25.74 -15.77
C PHE A 312 -1.62 27.23 -15.52
N HIS A 313 -2.87 27.70 -15.56
CA HIS A 313 -3.18 29.08 -15.19
C HIS A 313 -2.85 29.37 -13.72
N ILE A 314 -3.19 28.46 -12.80
CA ILE A 314 -2.80 28.57 -11.39
C ILE A 314 -1.27 28.59 -11.24
N ALA A 315 -0.57 27.73 -11.99
CA ALA A 315 0.88 27.60 -11.94
C ALA A 315 1.64 28.85 -12.41
N GLN A 316 1.00 29.71 -13.22
CA GLN A 316 1.58 31.00 -13.64
C GLN A 316 1.62 32.04 -12.50
N GLY A 317 0.86 31.85 -11.42
CA GLY A 317 0.75 32.81 -10.32
C GLY A 317 1.87 32.72 -9.28
N ASP A 318 2.17 33.85 -8.62
CA ASP A 318 3.23 33.91 -7.60
C ASP A 318 2.96 33.07 -6.35
N ALA A 319 1.68 32.81 -6.04
CA ALA A 319 1.31 31.91 -4.95
C ALA A 319 1.82 30.49 -5.20
N PHE A 320 1.72 29.99 -6.43
CA PHE A 320 2.25 28.68 -6.83
C PHE A 320 3.78 28.66 -6.74
N ARG A 321 4.47 29.70 -7.23
CA ARG A 321 5.94 29.81 -7.11
C ARG A 321 6.41 29.77 -5.66
N ARG A 322 5.74 30.51 -4.76
CA ARG A 322 6.03 30.46 -3.32
C ARG A 322 5.79 29.09 -2.71
N MET A 323 4.71 28.41 -3.12
CA MET A 323 4.41 27.05 -2.68
C MET A 323 5.50 26.06 -3.13
N MET A 324 5.94 26.10 -4.39
CA MET A 324 7.02 25.23 -4.89
C MET A 324 8.33 25.45 -4.15
N ARG A 325 8.70 26.71 -3.86
CA ARG A 325 9.86 27.00 -3.02
C ARG A 325 9.72 26.42 -1.62
N ARG A 326 8.55 26.60 -0.99
CA ARG A 326 8.28 26.06 0.34
C ARG A 326 8.33 24.53 0.37
N ILE A 327 7.91 23.85 -0.70
CA ILE A 327 8.01 22.39 -0.83
C ILE A 327 9.48 21.96 -0.68
N VAL A 328 10.40 22.60 -1.42
CA VAL A 328 11.84 22.29 -1.36
C VAL A 328 12.41 22.61 0.03
N GLU A 329 12.10 23.79 0.57
CA GLU A 329 12.55 24.20 1.91
C GLU A 329 12.05 23.24 3.00
N ASN A 330 10.81 22.76 2.90
CA ASN A 330 10.25 21.77 3.82
C ASN A 330 10.93 20.41 3.67
N ALA A 331 11.28 19.97 2.45
CA ALA A 331 11.98 18.71 2.24
C ALA A 331 13.39 18.76 2.87
N GLN A 332 14.08 19.89 2.72
CA GLN A 332 15.37 20.14 3.37
C GLN A 332 15.25 20.22 4.90
N ALA A 333 14.21 20.88 5.41
CA ALA A 333 13.94 20.95 6.85
C ALA A 333 13.63 19.56 7.44
N LEU A 334 12.84 18.75 6.74
CA LEU A 334 12.55 17.37 7.14
C LEU A 334 13.81 16.50 7.11
N ALA A 335 14.64 16.61 6.06
CA ALA A 335 15.93 15.93 5.96
C ALA A 335 16.82 16.26 7.17
N ALA A 336 17.04 17.55 7.42
CA ALA A 336 17.86 18.02 8.55
C ALA A 336 17.30 17.58 9.91
N ALA A 337 15.96 17.57 10.07
CA ALA A 337 15.32 17.15 11.31
C ALA A 337 15.45 15.64 11.57
N LEU A 338 15.44 14.81 10.52
CA LEU A 338 15.68 13.36 10.61
C LEU A 338 17.16 13.08 10.94
N GLU A 339 18.09 13.75 10.25
CA GLU A 339 19.54 13.62 10.50
C GLU A 339 19.92 14.07 11.92
N LYS A 340 19.33 15.16 12.40
CA LYS A 340 19.48 15.62 13.80
C LYS A 340 19.10 14.55 14.83
N ARG A 341 18.23 13.61 14.46
CA ARG A 341 17.78 12.47 15.29
C ARG A 341 18.56 11.17 15.01
N GLY A 342 19.63 11.26 14.22
CA GLY A 342 20.49 10.14 13.87
C GLY A 342 19.86 9.15 12.89
N LEU A 343 18.88 9.57 12.08
CA LEU A 343 18.37 8.77 10.97
C LEU A 343 19.15 9.13 9.70
N ALA A 344 19.80 8.15 9.08
CA ALA A 344 20.56 8.37 7.86
C ALA A 344 19.63 8.51 6.65
N LEU A 345 20.06 9.32 5.67
CA LEU A 345 19.40 9.46 4.39
C LEU A 345 20.19 8.71 3.32
N ALA A 346 19.51 7.88 2.52
CA ALA A 346 20.16 6.99 1.55
C ALA A 346 21.01 7.71 0.48
N TYR A 347 20.72 8.99 0.24
CA TYR A 347 21.45 9.85 -0.70
C TYR A 347 22.06 11.09 -0.02
N GLY A 348 22.12 11.12 1.31
CA GLY A 348 22.76 12.17 2.10
C GLY A 348 22.09 13.55 2.10
N GLY A 349 20.85 13.68 1.61
CA GLY A 349 20.11 14.95 1.60
C GLY A 349 19.13 15.09 0.44
N THR A 350 18.73 16.33 0.16
CA THR A 350 17.84 16.68 -0.96
C THR A 350 17.97 18.14 -1.38
N ASP A 351 17.82 18.42 -2.68
CA ASP A 351 17.50 19.75 -3.24
C ASP A 351 16.17 19.75 -4.01
N THR A 352 15.37 18.69 -3.81
CA THR A 352 14.07 18.48 -4.46
C THR A 352 12.93 18.48 -3.44
N HIS A 353 11.76 17.94 -3.80
CA HIS A 353 10.58 17.78 -2.94
C HIS A 353 10.54 16.45 -2.17
N LEU A 354 11.56 15.60 -2.29
CA LEU A 354 11.58 14.26 -1.72
C LEU A 354 12.91 13.88 -1.07
N LEU A 355 12.88 12.89 -0.20
CA LEU A 355 14.04 12.31 0.49
C LEU A 355 13.77 10.84 0.84
N LEU A 356 14.82 10.09 1.18
CA LEU A 356 14.72 8.68 1.51
C LEU A 356 15.51 8.36 2.78
N ILE A 357 14.83 7.77 3.76
CA ILE A 357 15.45 7.23 4.97
C ILE A 357 16.10 5.89 4.61
N ASP A 358 17.33 5.68 5.05
CA ASP A 358 18.01 4.38 5.02
C ASP A 358 17.70 3.60 6.30
N LEU A 359 16.87 2.56 6.22
CA LEU A 359 16.50 1.77 7.39
C LEU A 359 17.65 0.89 7.89
N ARG A 360 18.65 0.61 7.06
CA ARG A 360 19.82 -0.21 7.43
C ARG A 360 20.70 0.49 8.47
N SER A 361 20.58 1.81 8.59
CA SER A 361 21.32 2.58 9.58
C SER A 361 20.72 2.55 10.99
N ILE A 362 19.58 1.88 11.16
CA ILE A 362 18.86 1.81 12.44
C ILE A 362 19.20 0.47 13.09
N GLU A 363 19.93 0.52 14.19
CA GLU A 363 20.11 -0.65 15.06
C GLU A 363 18.77 -1.02 15.71
N THR A 364 18.44 -2.31 15.66
CA THR A 364 17.14 -2.82 16.10
C THR A 364 17.30 -3.63 17.38
N PRO A 365 16.29 -3.66 18.27
CA PRO A 365 16.39 -4.40 19.53
C PRO A 365 16.57 -5.91 19.36
N THR A 366 16.14 -6.47 18.22
CA THR A 366 16.19 -7.90 17.90
C THR A 366 17.43 -8.30 17.11
N GLY A 367 18.21 -7.33 16.60
CA GLY A 367 19.31 -7.57 15.67
C GLY A 367 18.88 -7.84 14.22
N GLU A 368 17.59 -8.05 13.97
CA GLU A 368 17.01 -8.26 12.65
C GLU A 368 16.92 -6.93 11.86
N PRO A 369 17.08 -6.94 10.52
CA PRO A 369 17.03 -5.73 9.73
C PRO A 369 15.62 -5.14 9.67
N LEU A 370 15.52 -3.81 9.85
CA LEU A 370 14.27 -3.10 9.62
C LEU A 370 13.98 -3.00 8.11
N ARG A 371 12.80 -3.46 7.68
CA ARG A 371 12.38 -3.47 6.27
C ARG A 371 11.25 -2.47 6.00
N GLY A 372 11.19 -1.98 4.76
CA GLY A 372 10.28 -0.91 4.38
C GLY A 372 8.79 -1.26 4.53
N GLU A 373 8.37 -2.48 4.23
CA GLU A 373 6.95 -2.89 4.31
C GLU A 373 6.39 -2.77 5.74
N MET A 374 7.06 -3.36 6.73
CA MET A 374 6.62 -3.28 8.13
C MET A 374 6.68 -1.83 8.63
N ALA A 375 7.71 -1.08 8.25
CA ALA A 375 7.89 0.30 8.68
C ALA A 375 6.74 1.20 8.21
N VAL A 376 6.42 1.19 6.91
CA VAL A 376 5.35 2.04 6.38
C VAL A 376 3.96 1.61 6.82
N ARG A 377 3.75 0.32 7.10
CA ARG A 377 2.49 -0.17 7.66
C ARG A 377 2.24 0.36 9.07
N ILE A 378 3.26 0.31 9.94
CA ILE A 378 3.18 0.83 11.30
C ILE A 378 3.05 2.36 11.27
N MET A 379 3.78 3.04 10.38
CA MET A 379 3.60 4.48 10.15
C MET A 379 2.16 4.82 9.70
N GLU A 380 1.57 4.02 8.82
CA GLU A 380 0.19 4.22 8.36
C GLU A 380 -0.82 4.08 9.52
N LEU A 381 -0.66 3.07 10.38
CA LEU A 381 -1.48 2.91 11.60
C LEU A 381 -1.36 4.13 12.53
N ALA A 382 -0.19 4.77 12.54
CA ALA A 382 0.07 6.00 13.26
C ALA A 382 -0.44 7.28 12.56
N GLY A 383 -0.99 7.17 11.33
CA GLY A 383 -1.49 8.30 10.55
C GLY A 383 -0.44 9.01 9.66
N LEU A 384 0.76 8.44 9.53
CA LEU A 384 1.84 8.92 8.66
C LEU A 384 1.88 8.08 7.37
N ILE A 385 1.48 8.66 6.24
CA ILE A 385 1.38 7.91 4.98
C ILE A 385 2.65 8.10 4.15
N ALA A 386 3.41 7.02 3.96
CA ALA A 386 4.62 6.98 3.16
C ALA A 386 4.65 5.70 2.29
N ASN A 387 5.71 5.51 1.50
CA ASN A 387 5.89 4.26 0.76
C ASN A 387 7.28 3.66 1.02
N LYS A 388 7.34 2.31 1.09
CA LYS A 388 8.61 1.60 1.04
C LYS A 388 9.27 1.84 -0.31
N ASN A 389 10.59 1.86 -0.34
CA ASN A 389 11.34 2.11 -1.57
C ASN A 389 12.68 1.39 -1.51
N THR A 390 13.13 0.86 -2.63
CA THR A 390 14.50 0.37 -2.76
C THR A 390 15.48 1.53 -2.68
N ILE A 391 16.67 1.27 -2.18
CA ILE A 391 17.78 2.22 -2.14
C ILE A 391 19.05 1.55 -2.68
N PRO A 392 20.12 2.31 -3.02
CA PRO A 392 21.35 1.72 -3.53
C PRO A 392 21.88 0.62 -2.61
N GLY A 393 22.16 -0.54 -3.19
CA GLY A 393 22.56 -1.76 -2.48
C GLY A 393 21.44 -2.76 -2.21
N ASP A 394 20.17 -2.42 -2.45
CA ASP A 394 19.09 -3.40 -2.46
C ASP A 394 19.11 -4.24 -3.75
N GLU A 395 18.78 -5.52 -3.62
CA GLU A 395 18.71 -6.48 -4.75
C GLU A 395 17.28 -7.01 -4.99
N LEU A 396 16.39 -6.86 -3.99
CA LEU A 396 15.02 -7.39 -4.02
C LEU A 396 14.00 -6.37 -3.55
N THR A 397 13.04 -6.03 -4.41
CA THR A 397 11.97 -5.06 -4.11
C THR A 397 11.10 -5.48 -2.92
N ALA A 398 10.91 -6.79 -2.72
CA ALA A 398 10.16 -7.32 -1.57
C ALA A 398 10.83 -6.97 -0.23
N LEU A 399 12.16 -6.91 -0.20
CA LEU A 399 13.00 -6.65 0.98
C LEU A 399 13.60 -5.24 1.00
N ALA A 400 12.96 -4.30 0.29
CA ALA A 400 13.38 -2.91 0.20
C ALA A 400 13.73 -2.30 1.57
N SER A 401 14.87 -1.62 1.64
CA SER A 401 15.44 -1.12 2.89
C SER A 401 15.30 0.41 3.08
N GLY A 402 14.48 1.07 2.25
CA GLY A 402 14.20 2.50 2.36
C GLY A 402 12.74 2.86 2.62
N VAL A 403 12.54 4.05 3.18
CA VAL A 403 11.24 4.74 3.24
C VAL A 403 11.35 6.07 2.51
N ARG A 404 10.53 6.25 1.48
CA ARG A 404 10.52 7.48 0.68
C ARG A 404 9.47 8.45 1.21
N LEU A 405 9.89 9.69 1.40
CA LEU A 405 9.08 10.79 1.92
C LEU A 405 9.09 11.97 0.95
N GLY A 406 8.05 12.79 0.98
CA GLY A 406 7.94 14.01 0.23
C GLY A 406 7.03 15.04 0.88
N THR A 407 7.24 16.28 0.49
CA THR A 407 6.60 17.44 1.11
C THR A 407 5.50 18.17 0.31
N PRO A 408 5.08 17.79 -0.92
CA PRO A 408 4.01 18.51 -1.62
C PRO A 408 2.71 18.64 -0.82
N TRP A 409 2.16 17.51 -0.35
CA TRP A 409 0.87 17.49 0.33
C TRP A 409 0.86 18.29 1.64
N VAL A 410 1.82 18.02 2.53
CA VAL A 410 1.96 18.74 3.80
C VAL A 410 2.16 20.24 3.59
N THR A 411 2.89 20.64 2.55
CA THR A 411 3.07 22.06 2.23
C THR A 411 1.75 22.70 1.75
N GLN A 412 0.94 22.00 0.96
CA GLN A 412 -0.38 22.48 0.55
C GLN A 412 -1.34 22.67 1.73
N ARG A 413 -1.13 21.91 2.83
CA ARG A 413 -1.83 22.08 4.11
C ARG A 413 -1.30 23.23 4.97
N GLY A 414 -0.31 23.98 4.48
CA GLY A 414 0.28 25.12 5.17
C GLY A 414 1.37 24.78 6.18
N MET A 415 1.86 23.54 6.21
CA MET A 415 2.92 23.12 7.13
C MET A 415 4.27 23.75 6.77
N GLY A 416 5.08 24.07 7.78
CA GLY A 416 6.42 24.63 7.63
C GLY A 416 7.50 23.84 8.38
N PRO A 417 8.68 24.44 8.63
CA PRO A 417 9.81 23.75 9.28
C PRO A 417 9.51 23.19 10.68
N ALA A 418 8.64 23.85 11.47
CA ALA A 418 8.27 23.37 12.80
C ALA A 418 7.46 22.06 12.74
N GLU A 419 6.51 21.98 11.80
CA GLU A 419 5.76 20.76 11.53
C GLU A 419 6.66 19.65 10.97
N MET A 420 7.65 19.99 10.12
CA MET A 420 8.61 19.00 9.62
C MET A 420 9.46 18.40 10.75
N ASP A 421 9.83 19.19 11.75
CA ASP A 421 10.54 18.69 12.94
C ASP A 421 9.66 17.76 13.79
N ALA A 422 8.37 18.10 13.96
CA ALA A 422 7.41 17.23 14.64
C ALA A 422 7.20 15.90 13.90
N ILE A 423 7.05 15.94 12.58
CA ILE A 423 6.94 14.75 11.72
C ILE A 423 8.20 13.89 11.84
N ALA A 424 9.39 14.48 11.78
CA ALA A 424 10.65 13.76 11.96
C ALA A 424 10.74 13.09 13.35
N GLY A 425 10.24 13.75 14.39
CA GLY A 425 10.16 13.21 15.74
C GLY A 425 9.27 11.98 15.84
N ALA A 426 8.06 12.06 15.26
CA ALA A 426 7.12 10.95 15.21
C ALA A 426 7.69 9.75 14.43
N ILE A 427 8.27 10.00 13.25
CA ILE A 427 8.91 8.96 12.43
C ILE A 427 10.05 8.28 13.20
N ASN A 428 10.95 9.05 13.81
CA ASN A 428 12.07 8.49 14.57
C ASN A 428 11.62 7.62 15.75
N ARG A 429 10.60 8.07 16.49
CA ARG A 429 10.02 7.32 17.61
C ARG A 429 9.46 5.99 17.15
N LEU A 430 8.69 5.97 16.06
CA LEU A 430 8.15 4.73 15.50
C LEU A 430 9.26 3.80 15.03
N LEU A 431 10.13 4.25 14.11
CA LEU A 431 11.12 3.37 13.49
C LEU A 431 12.06 2.71 14.51
N ARG A 432 12.49 3.45 15.53
CA ARG A 432 13.36 2.90 16.60
C ARG A 432 12.62 2.03 17.61
N GLY A 433 11.30 2.18 17.71
CA GLY A 433 10.47 1.36 18.59
C GLY A 433 9.97 0.07 17.96
N ILE A 434 10.28 -0.19 16.68
CA ILE A 434 9.93 -1.43 16.01
C ILE A 434 10.91 -2.53 16.43
N HIS A 435 10.36 -3.68 16.78
CA HIS A 435 11.03 -4.96 17.00
C HIS A 435 10.80 -5.83 15.76
N PRO A 436 11.73 -5.82 14.79
CA PRO A 436 11.59 -6.60 13.58
C PRO A 436 11.88 -8.09 13.82
N PHE A 437 11.25 -8.93 13.02
CA PHE A 437 11.46 -10.37 12.92
C PHE A 437 10.98 -10.84 11.55
N HIS A 438 11.14 -12.11 11.21
CA HIS A 438 10.63 -12.65 9.96
C HIS A 438 9.95 -13.99 10.17
N TYR A 439 9.15 -14.40 9.18
CA TYR A 439 8.74 -15.79 9.03
C TYR A 439 9.29 -16.31 7.71
N ASP A 440 9.64 -17.58 7.66
CA ASP A 440 9.93 -18.26 6.40
C ASP A 440 8.62 -18.72 5.75
N GLY A 441 8.30 -18.10 4.61
CA GLY A 441 7.12 -18.42 3.81
C GLY A 441 7.46 -19.24 2.56
N LEU A 442 6.41 -19.70 1.86
CA LEU A 442 6.53 -20.44 0.58
C LEU A 442 7.33 -19.70 -0.50
N ILE A 443 7.35 -18.37 -0.47
CA ILE A 443 7.99 -17.51 -1.46
C ILE A 443 9.23 -16.78 -0.92
N GLY A 444 9.73 -17.20 0.24
CA GLY A 444 10.89 -16.62 0.93
C GLY A 444 10.53 -15.90 2.22
N GLU A 445 11.47 -15.08 2.68
CA GLU A 445 11.38 -14.29 3.91
C GLU A 445 10.15 -13.36 3.90
N LEU A 446 9.40 -13.36 5.00
CA LEU A 446 8.28 -12.46 5.25
C LEU A 446 8.61 -11.56 6.44
N PRO A 447 9.23 -10.39 6.22
CA PRO A 447 9.55 -9.46 7.29
C PRO A 447 8.29 -8.96 8.01
N ARG A 448 8.36 -8.87 9.33
CA ARG A 448 7.31 -8.40 10.25
C ARG A 448 7.94 -7.55 11.34
N GLY A 449 7.10 -6.76 12.02
CA GLY A 449 7.57 -5.95 13.13
C GLY A 449 6.45 -5.69 14.12
N LYS A 450 6.81 -5.57 15.39
CA LYS A 450 5.91 -5.16 16.46
C LYS A 450 6.45 -3.94 17.19
N LEU A 451 5.59 -3.13 17.80
CA LEU A 451 6.01 -2.04 18.68
C LEU A 451 5.16 -1.98 19.95
N ASP A 452 5.63 -1.24 20.94
CA ASP A 452 4.88 -1.00 22.16
C ASP A 452 3.57 -0.22 21.89
N LEU A 453 2.45 -0.65 22.48
CA LEU A 453 1.13 -0.03 22.25
C LEU A 453 1.10 1.43 22.73
N ASP A 454 1.72 1.75 23.86
CA ASP A 454 1.73 3.12 24.40
C ASP A 454 2.50 4.06 23.47
N LEU A 455 3.60 3.57 22.90
CA LEU A 455 4.33 4.30 21.87
C LEU A 455 3.47 4.56 20.63
N LEU A 456 2.77 3.53 20.13
CA LEU A 456 1.91 3.67 18.95
C LEU A 456 0.77 4.68 19.20
N GLU A 457 0.04 4.55 20.30
CA GLU A 457 -1.09 5.43 20.63
C GLU A 457 -0.63 6.86 20.93
N ALA A 458 0.52 7.05 21.57
CA ALA A 458 1.09 8.38 21.78
C ALA A 458 1.41 9.07 20.44
N VAL A 459 2.04 8.36 19.50
CA VAL A 459 2.35 8.95 18.18
C VAL A 459 1.07 9.20 17.38
N LYS A 460 0.06 8.33 17.46
CA LYS A 460 -1.26 8.58 16.86
C LYS A 460 -1.88 9.88 17.37
N GLY A 461 -1.79 10.14 18.68
CA GLY A 461 -2.22 11.40 19.29
C GLY A 461 -1.48 12.62 18.73
N ASP A 462 -0.14 12.56 18.69
CA ASP A 462 0.70 13.65 18.16
C ASP A 462 0.36 13.97 16.69
N VAL A 463 0.17 12.92 15.88
CA VAL A 463 -0.19 13.05 14.45
C VAL A 463 -1.60 13.62 14.29
N ALA A 464 -2.56 13.19 15.11
CA ALA A 464 -3.92 13.70 15.09
C ALA A 464 -3.97 15.19 15.45
N GLU A 465 -3.23 15.63 16.47
CA GLU A 465 -3.12 17.04 16.86
C GLU A 465 -2.49 17.88 15.73
N LEU A 466 -1.41 17.37 15.13
CA LEU A 466 -0.74 18.00 14.01
C LEU A 466 -1.67 18.15 12.79
N ALA A 467 -2.46 17.11 12.47
CA ALA A 467 -3.42 17.16 11.39
C ALA A 467 -4.56 18.17 11.70
N ALA A 468 -5.07 18.20 12.93
CA ALA A 468 -6.19 19.06 13.32
C ALA A 468 -5.86 20.56 13.26
N ARG A 469 -4.59 20.95 13.51
CA ARG A 469 -4.17 22.37 13.49
C ARG A 469 -3.76 22.91 12.12
N THR A 470 -3.81 22.09 11.06
CA THR A 470 -3.36 22.47 9.70
C THR A 470 -4.53 22.54 8.73
N ALA A 471 -4.36 23.24 7.60
CA ALA A 471 -5.44 23.34 6.62
C ALA A 471 -5.77 21.96 6.03
N ALA A 472 -7.06 21.69 5.82
CA ALA A 472 -7.56 20.48 5.18
C ALA A 472 -8.63 20.84 4.15
N GLU A 473 -8.48 20.33 2.93
CA GLU A 473 -9.48 20.42 1.88
C GLU A 473 -9.60 19.04 1.22
N PRO A 474 -10.70 18.30 1.44
CA PRO A 474 -11.88 18.65 2.24
C PRO A 474 -11.64 18.64 3.75
N ARG A 475 -12.58 19.22 4.52
CA ARG A 475 -12.53 19.24 5.99
C ARG A 475 -12.92 17.87 6.55
N SER A 476 -12.43 17.58 7.76
CA SER A 476 -12.80 16.36 8.47
C SER A 476 -14.30 16.32 8.75
N LEU A 477 -14.88 15.14 8.57
CA LEU A 477 -16.26 14.77 8.88
C LEU A 477 -16.39 14.17 10.29
N GLY A 478 -15.28 13.95 11.01
CA GLY A 478 -15.27 13.42 12.38
C GLY A 478 -15.66 11.94 12.47
N SER A 479 -15.29 11.13 11.48
CA SER A 479 -15.59 9.69 11.48
C SER A 479 -14.72 8.94 12.50
N GLY A 480 -15.20 7.81 13.01
CA GLY A 480 -14.47 7.00 14.00
C GLY A 480 -13.92 5.69 13.44
N TYR A 481 -13.73 4.73 14.34
CA TYR A 481 -13.42 3.34 14.01
C TYR A 481 -14.46 2.77 13.01
N PRO A 482 -14.06 1.95 12.02
CA PRO A 482 -12.73 1.34 11.84
C PRO A 482 -11.72 2.20 11.08
N HIS A 483 -12.06 3.42 10.68
CA HIS A 483 -11.24 4.19 9.74
C HIS A 483 -10.23 5.12 10.45
N TYR A 484 -10.65 5.74 11.55
CA TYR A 484 -9.84 6.66 12.35
C TYR A 484 -10.15 6.48 13.83
N PHE A 485 -9.14 6.21 14.62
CA PHE A 485 -9.29 6.11 16.07
C PHE A 485 -7.96 6.26 16.77
N PHE A 486 -7.98 6.74 17.99
CA PHE A 486 -6.84 6.74 18.91
C PHE A 486 -7.36 6.69 20.35
N LEU A 487 -6.45 6.42 21.28
CA LEU A 487 -6.77 6.36 22.70
C LEU A 487 -7.38 7.68 23.21
N ASN A 488 -8.45 7.59 24.01
CA ASN A 488 -9.09 8.72 24.71
C ASN A 488 -9.80 9.74 23.80
N GLU A 489 -10.39 9.30 22.68
CA GLU A 489 -11.24 10.17 21.83
C GLU A 489 -12.50 10.70 22.55
N ALA A 490 -12.97 9.97 23.58
CA ALA A 490 -14.12 10.35 24.39
C ALA A 490 -13.84 10.11 25.88
N PRO A 491 -14.53 10.83 26.80
CA PRO A 491 -14.44 10.53 28.23
C PRO A 491 -14.91 9.09 28.49
N PRO A 492 -14.23 8.34 29.36
CA PRO A 492 -14.60 6.96 29.65
C PRO A 492 -16.00 6.91 30.29
N PRO A 493 -16.84 5.94 29.91
CA PRO A 493 -18.10 5.68 30.60
C PRO A 493 -17.83 5.10 32.00
N GLU A 494 -18.83 5.03 32.87
CA GLU A 494 -18.71 4.38 34.19
C GLU A 494 -18.42 2.87 34.03
N ARG A 495 -19.13 2.21 33.11
CA ARG A 495 -18.82 0.89 32.57
C ARG A 495 -18.96 0.93 31.06
N GLY A 496 -17.91 0.50 30.37
CA GLY A 496 -17.87 0.53 28.91
C GLY A 496 -18.40 -0.72 28.27
N LEU A 497 -18.83 -0.60 27.02
CA LEU A 497 -19.46 -1.68 26.27
C LEU A 497 -18.84 -1.81 24.88
N LEU A 498 -18.16 -2.92 24.63
CA LEU A 498 -17.57 -3.26 23.34
C LEU A 498 -18.35 -4.39 22.67
N LEU A 499 -18.44 -4.35 21.34
CA LEU A 499 -18.80 -5.49 20.50
C LEU A 499 -17.56 -5.96 19.75
N VAL A 500 -17.18 -7.22 19.97
CA VAL A 500 -16.05 -7.84 19.28
C VAL A 500 -16.56 -8.97 18.39
N GLY A 501 -16.27 -8.90 17.09
CA GLY A 501 -16.79 -9.87 16.13
C GLY A 501 -15.81 -10.24 15.01
N GLY A 502 -16.00 -11.42 14.42
CA GLY A 502 -15.17 -11.93 13.33
C GLY A 502 -15.06 -13.45 13.34
N TRP A 503 -14.58 -14.04 12.25
CA TRP A 503 -14.38 -15.49 12.15
C TRP A 503 -13.36 -16.04 13.16
N ARG A 504 -12.43 -15.19 13.63
CA ARG A 504 -11.43 -15.55 14.64
C ARG A 504 -11.76 -15.05 16.04
N ALA A 505 -12.94 -14.46 16.28
CA ALA A 505 -13.27 -13.86 17.57
C ALA A 505 -13.26 -14.85 18.75
N ARG A 506 -13.71 -16.10 18.52
CA ARG A 506 -13.64 -17.15 19.56
C ARG A 506 -12.21 -17.53 19.91
N ALA A 507 -11.35 -17.73 18.91
CA ALA A 507 -9.94 -18.05 19.11
C ALA A 507 -9.18 -16.86 19.74
N PHE A 508 -9.48 -15.63 19.28
CA PHE A 508 -8.95 -14.39 19.85
C PHE A 508 -9.19 -14.32 21.36
N PHE A 509 -10.44 -14.46 21.81
CA PHE A 509 -10.73 -14.41 23.25
C PHE A 509 -10.12 -15.59 24.01
N GLN A 510 -10.05 -16.77 23.38
CA GLN A 510 -9.36 -17.91 23.96
C GLN A 510 -7.87 -17.63 24.20
N GLU A 511 -7.21 -16.78 23.42
CA GLU A 511 -5.79 -16.46 23.61
C GLU A 511 -5.55 -15.17 24.40
N VAL A 512 -6.55 -14.28 24.49
CA VAL A 512 -6.39 -12.98 25.16
C VAL A 512 -6.85 -13.00 26.61
N GLY A 513 -7.88 -13.79 26.95
CA GLY A 513 -8.37 -13.92 28.33
C GLY A 513 -7.66 -15.03 29.11
N THR A 514 -7.72 -15.00 30.44
CA THR A 514 -7.24 -16.10 31.32
C THR A 514 -8.22 -17.27 31.44
N ALA A 515 -9.53 -17.05 31.22
CA ALA A 515 -10.56 -18.09 31.31
C ALA A 515 -10.66 -18.93 30.02
N ASN A 516 -11.28 -20.11 30.10
CA ASN A 516 -11.61 -20.92 28.93
C ASN A 516 -12.92 -20.44 28.28
N LEU A 517 -12.74 -19.63 27.24
CA LEU A 517 -13.83 -18.99 26.49
C LEU A 517 -14.19 -19.80 25.24
N ALA A 518 -13.37 -20.79 24.86
CA ALA A 518 -13.69 -21.73 23.81
C ALA A 518 -14.98 -22.49 24.11
N ALA A 519 -15.29 -22.83 25.36
CA ALA A 519 -16.52 -23.52 25.73
C ALA A 519 -17.75 -22.60 25.97
N LEU A 520 -17.61 -21.28 25.79
CA LEU A 520 -18.70 -20.34 26.05
C LEU A 520 -19.77 -20.47 24.97
N GLU A 521 -20.99 -20.89 25.34
CA GLU A 521 -22.11 -21.02 24.40
C GLU A 521 -22.85 -19.69 24.16
N PRO A 522 -23.52 -19.51 22.99
CA PRO A 522 -24.37 -18.34 22.75
C PRO A 522 -25.40 -18.12 23.87
N GLY A 523 -25.59 -16.87 24.25
CA GLY A 523 -26.46 -16.46 25.36
C GLY A 523 -25.87 -16.67 26.76
N ARG A 524 -24.66 -17.24 26.88
CA ARG A 524 -23.97 -17.43 28.18
C ARG A 524 -22.93 -16.36 28.42
N GLU A 525 -22.69 -16.12 29.71
CA GLU A 525 -21.77 -15.11 30.22
C GLU A 525 -20.54 -15.77 30.85
N ALA A 526 -19.37 -15.15 30.72
CA ALA A 526 -18.15 -15.54 31.42
C ALA A 526 -17.41 -14.31 31.94
N ARG A 527 -16.69 -14.45 33.04
CA ARG A 527 -15.73 -13.45 33.55
C ARG A 527 -14.32 -13.93 33.21
N THR A 528 -13.46 -13.02 32.76
CA THR A 528 -12.04 -13.33 32.46
C THR A 528 -11.17 -12.14 32.83
N LEU A 529 -9.90 -12.41 33.11
CA LEU A 529 -8.89 -11.36 33.25
C LEU A 529 -8.26 -11.09 31.88
N LEU A 530 -7.95 -9.83 31.62
CA LEU A 530 -7.14 -9.39 30.49
C LEU A 530 -5.79 -8.93 31.05
N LEU A 531 -4.71 -9.58 30.61
CA LEU A 531 -3.36 -9.23 31.03
C LEU A 531 -2.62 -8.48 29.92
N ASP A 532 -1.66 -7.64 30.31
CA ASP A 532 -0.70 -7.04 29.39
C ASP A 532 0.48 -7.99 29.09
N ARG A 533 1.43 -7.51 28.30
CA ARG A 533 2.60 -8.29 27.88
C ARG A 533 3.54 -8.68 29.03
N GLN A 534 3.45 -8.04 30.19
CA GLN A 534 4.18 -8.39 31.41
C GLN A 534 3.38 -9.27 32.38
N GLY A 535 2.16 -9.66 32.03
CA GLY A 535 1.28 -10.42 32.94
C GLY A 535 0.68 -9.55 34.05
N ARG A 536 0.52 -8.24 33.84
CA ARG A 536 -0.22 -7.36 34.75
C ARG A 536 -1.65 -7.16 34.27
N LEU A 537 -2.58 -7.00 35.20
CA LEU A 537 -3.99 -6.83 34.89
C LEU A 537 -4.26 -5.51 34.16
N LEU A 538 -4.84 -5.59 32.96
CA LEU A 538 -5.43 -4.45 32.26
C LEU A 538 -6.84 -4.17 32.79
N ASP A 539 -7.68 -5.21 32.81
CA ASP A 539 -9.05 -5.17 33.31
C ASP A 539 -9.57 -6.58 33.60
N ASP A 540 -10.51 -6.72 34.51
CA ASP A 540 -11.34 -7.91 34.64
C ASP A 540 -12.70 -7.68 33.97
N VAL A 541 -12.99 -8.44 32.91
CA VAL A 541 -14.10 -8.15 32.01
C VAL A 541 -15.15 -9.26 32.03
N HIS A 542 -16.38 -8.88 31.73
CA HIS A 542 -17.49 -9.81 31.53
C HIS A 542 -17.82 -9.90 30.04
N LEU A 543 -17.85 -11.13 29.52
CA LEU A 543 -18.22 -11.43 28.15
C LEU A 543 -19.60 -12.07 28.09
N LEU A 544 -20.37 -11.74 27.06
CA LEU A 544 -21.57 -12.45 26.64
C LEU A 544 -21.40 -12.86 25.19
N ARG A 545 -21.43 -14.17 24.90
CA ARG A 545 -21.42 -14.66 23.52
C ARG A 545 -22.81 -14.45 22.92
N LEU A 546 -22.87 -13.80 21.76
CA LEU A 546 -24.09 -13.65 20.99
C LEU A 546 -24.21 -14.77 19.96
N GLU A 547 -25.40 -14.91 19.38
CA GLU A 547 -25.56 -15.68 18.16
C GLU A 547 -24.63 -15.16 17.06
N ALA A 548 -24.10 -16.08 16.24
CA ALA A 548 -23.31 -15.71 15.09
C ALA A 548 -24.12 -14.82 14.13
N ASP A 549 -23.45 -13.98 13.36
CA ASP A 549 -24.14 -13.18 12.36
C ASP A 549 -24.53 -13.99 11.11
N ALA A 550 -25.17 -13.34 10.13
CA ALA A 550 -25.61 -13.99 8.89
C ALA A 550 -24.45 -14.60 8.05
N ARG A 551 -23.19 -14.33 8.39
CA ARG A 551 -21.99 -14.87 7.74
C ARG A 551 -21.25 -15.87 8.64
N ALA A 552 -21.93 -16.38 9.67
CA ALA A 552 -21.38 -17.29 10.67
C ALA A 552 -20.15 -16.71 11.41
N ARG A 553 -20.06 -15.39 11.56
CA ARG A 553 -19.02 -14.76 12.38
C ARG A 553 -19.44 -14.75 13.84
N ASP A 554 -18.56 -15.21 14.72
CA ASP A 554 -18.76 -15.12 16.16
C ASP A 554 -18.82 -13.66 16.61
N ARG A 555 -19.61 -13.38 17.66
CA ARG A 555 -19.81 -12.05 18.24
C ARG A 555 -19.86 -12.12 19.75
N TYR A 556 -19.20 -11.18 20.41
CA TYR A 556 -19.15 -11.07 21.87
C TYR A 556 -19.42 -9.64 22.30
N LEU A 557 -20.27 -9.47 23.31
CA LEU A 557 -20.34 -8.23 24.06
C LEU A 557 -19.34 -8.31 25.21
N VAL A 558 -18.59 -7.24 25.43
CA VAL A 558 -17.61 -7.13 26.51
C VAL A 558 -17.95 -5.90 27.35
N VAL A 559 -18.20 -6.12 28.64
CA VAL A 559 -18.35 -5.04 29.61
C VAL A 559 -17.02 -4.82 30.32
N THR A 560 -16.50 -3.61 30.24
CA THR A 560 -15.23 -3.19 30.85
C THR A 560 -15.48 -2.24 32.03
N HIS A 561 -14.50 -2.11 32.92
CA HIS A 561 -14.50 -1.02 33.90
C HIS A 561 -14.19 0.31 33.21
N GLY A 562 -14.83 1.39 33.67
CA GLY A 562 -14.70 2.72 33.07
C GLY A 562 -13.25 3.19 32.89
N PRO A 563 -12.43 3.21 33.95
CA PRO A 563 -11.03 3.65 33.86
C PRO A 563 -10.17 2.84 32.87
N ALA A 564 -10.51 1.57 32.62
CA ALA A 564 -9.76 0.69 31.74
C ALA A 564 -10.33 0.59 30.31
N HIS A 565 -11.52 1.15 30.06
CA HIS A 565 -12.26 0.95 28.80
C HIS A 565 -11.45 1.32 27.55
N GLU A 566 -10.87 2.53 27.53
CA GLU A 566 -10.06 3.01 26.41
C GLU A 566 -8.82 2.13 26.20
N ARG A 567 -8.18 1.70 27.29
CA ARG A 567 -7.00 0.83 27.24
C ARG A 567 -7.33 -0.54 26.68
N VAL A 568 -8.43 -1.17 27.14
CA VAL A 568 -8.89 -2.47 26.62
C VAL A 568 -9.27 -2.37 25.14
N LYS A 569 -9.94 -1.29 24.75
CA LYS A 569 -10.30 -1.02 23.36
C LYS A 569 -9.05 -0.91 22.47
N ALA A 570 -8.05 -0.12 22.89
CA ALA A 570 -6.78 0.01 22.16
C ALA A 570 -6.01 -1.32 22.13
N TRP A 571 -6.00 -2.08 23.23
CA TRP A 571 -5.39 -3.41 23.32
C TRP A 571 -5.99 -4.38 22.31
N PHE A 572 -7.33 -4.52 22.28
CA PHE A 572 -7.99 -5.43 21.36
C PHE A 572 -7.79 -5.03 19.89
N ARG A 573 -7.85 -3.73 19.58
CA ARG A 573 -7.60 -3.23 18.22
C ARG A 573 -6.15 -3.46 17.80
N GLY A 574 -5.19 -3.14 18.66
CA GLY A 574 -3.77 -3.35 18.35
C GLY A 574 -3.39 -4.83 18.19
N LEU A 575 -3.96 -5.72 19.00
CA LEU A 575 -3.80 -7.17 18.82
C LEU A 575 -4.41 -7.64 17.50
N SER A 576 -5.57 -7.10 17.11
CA SER A 576 -6.24 -7.41 15.85
C SER A 576 -5.44 -6.92 14.63
N ASP A 577 -4.85 -5.72 14.71
CA ASP A 577 -3.99 -5.15 13.69
C ASP A 577 -2.69 -5.96 13.53
N GLY A 578 -2.22 -6.58 14.62
CA GLY A 578 -1.10 -7.54 14.62
C GLY A 578 0.29 -6.92 14.69
N TYR A 579 0.39 -5.63 15.03
CA TYR A 579 1.65 -4.88 15.08
C TYR A 579 2.08 -4.44 16.48
N ILE A 580 1.37 -4.85 17.55
CA ILE A 580 1.77 -4.51 18.91
C ILE A 580 2.52 -5.66 19.60
N LEU A 581 3.41 -5.30 20.52
CA LEU A 581 4.03 -6.25 21.44
C LEU A 581 3.00 -6.70 22.48
N PHE A 582 2.86 -8.02 22.62
CA PHE A 582 2.01 -8.65 23.62
C PHE A 582 2.71 -9.80 24.37
N ASP A 583 3.95 -10.08 24.00
CA ASP A 583 4.81 -11.08 24.60
C ASP A 583 6.25 -10.59 24.50
N ASP A 584 6.95 -10.53 25.63
CA ASP A 584 8.33 -10.02 25.70
C ASP A 584 9.38 -11.11 25.48
N GLU A 585 9.00 -12.38 25.62
CA GLU A 585 9.90 -13.54 25.45
C GLU A 585 9.90 -14.04 23.99
N ASP A 586 8.81 -13.82 23.27
CA ASP A 586 8.59 -14.37 21.93
C ASP A 586 7.95 -13.33 20.99
N VAL A 587 8.81 -12.62 20.25
CA VAL A 587 8.38 -11.61 19.27
C VAL A 587 7.64 -12.23 18.09
N GLU A 588 7.83 -13.53 17.80
CA GLU A 588 7.21 -14.23 16.68
C GLU A 588 5.81 -14.75 17.00
N ARG A 589 5.45 -14.82 18.28
CA ARG A 589 4.13 -15.29 18.74
C ARG A 589 2.99 -14.56 18.05
N LYS A 590 1.85 -15.21 17.85
CA LYS A 590 0.64 -14.60 17.27
C LYS A 590 -0.53 -14.74 18.23
N VAL A 591 -1.38 -13.72 18.24
CA VAL A 591 -2.77 -13.83 18.69
C VAL A 591 -3.64 -13.96 17.44
N GLN A 592 -4.65 -14.83 17.51
CA GLN A 592 -5.56 -15.10 16.41
C GLN A 592 -6.44 -13.89 16.10
N GLY A 593 -6.28 -13.28 14.92
CA GLY A 593 -7.09 -12.16 14.42
C GLY A 593 -7.16 -12.15 12.89
N PRO A 594 -7.89 -11.26 12.22
CA PRO A 594 -8.43 -10.04 12.76
C PRO A 594 -9.81 -10.24 13.39
N VAL A 595 -10.11 -9.37 14.34
CA VAL A 595 -11.43 -9.10 14.91
C VAL A 595 -11.79 -7.62 14.73
N VAL A 596 -13.09 -7.34 14.61
CA VAL A 596 -13.63 -5.98 14.60
C VAL A 596 -14.01 -5.62 16.03
N VAL A 597 -13.58 -4.45 16.51
CA VAL A 597 -13.79 -3.99 17.90
C VAL A 597 -14.57 -2.67 17.87
N GLU A 598 -15.90 -2.79 17.93
CA GLU A 598 -16.81 -1.65 17.93
C GLU A 598 -17.07 -1.18 19.37
N ASP A 599 -17.09 0.14 19.56
CA ASP A 599 -17.44 0.77 20.82
C ASP A 599 -18.91 1.17 20.77
N LEU A 600 -19.76 0.45 21.51
CA LEU A 600 -21.21 0.65 21.48
C LEU A 600 -21.66 1.89 22.27
N ASP A 601 -20.78 2.48 23.09
CA ASP A 601 -21.04 3.77 23.72
C ASP A 601 -20.83 4.94 22.73
N GLN A 602 -20.12 4.68 21.62
CA GLN A 602 -19.82 5.66 20.56
C GLN A 602 -20.45 5.31 19.19
N ALA A 603 -21.16 4.19 19.06
CA ALA A 603 -21.74 3.73 17.78
C ALA A 603 -23.22 4.15 17.63
N PRO A 604 -23.54 5.24 16.90
CA PRO A 604 -24.92 5.71 16.73
C PRO A 604 -25.79 4.80 15.83
N LEU A 605 -25.19 3.85 15.11
CA LEU A 605 -25.84 3.05 14.07
C LEU A 605 -26.07 1.57 14.44
N ALA A 606 -25.87 1.20 15.71
CA ALA A 606 -26.12 -0.16 16.16
C ALA A 606 -27.62 -0.51 16.11
N ASP A 607 -27.94 -1.77 15.74
CA ASP A 607 -29.31 -2.29 15.72
C ASP A 607 -30.00 -2.12 17.09
N ALA A 608 -31.28 -1.75 17.09
CA ALA A 608 -32.01 -1.44 18.32
C ALA A 608 -32.11 -2.65 19.26
N GLY A 609 -32.31 -3.86 18.73
CA GLY A 609 -32.38 -5.10 19.52
C GLY A 609 -31.03 -5.50 20.10
N LEU A 610 -29.95 -5.29 19.33
CA LEU A 610 -28.59 -5.44 19.84
C LEU A 610 -28.33 -4.48 21.00
N MET A 611 -28.72 -3.21 20.85
CA MET A 611 -28.48 -2.20 21.89
C MET A 611 -29.30 -2.46 23.17
N GLU A 612 -30.52 -2.95 23.04
CA GLU A 612 -31.33 -3.38 24.20
C GLU A 612 -30.63 -4.52 24.94
N THR A 613 -30.21 -5.56 24.21
CA THR A 613 -29.48 -6.71 24.76
C THR A 613 -28.22 -6.26 25.49
N ALA A 614 -27.45 -5.37 24.87
CA ALA A 614 -26.17 -4.93 25.40
C ALA A 614 -26.32 -4.04 26.64
N ARG A 615 -27.34 -3.16 26.67
CA ARG A 615 -27.68 -2.36 27.86
C ARG A 615 -28.18 -3.23 29.02
N ALA A 616 -28.98 -4.24 28.72
CA ALA A 616 -29.45 -5.20 29.73
C ALA A 616 -28.29 -6.00 30.32
N PHE A 617 -27.35 -6.45 29.47
CA PHE A 617 -26.13 -7.13 29.92
C PHE A 617 -25.27 -6.22 30.80
N ARG A 618 -24.98 -4.99 30.37
CA ARG A 618 -24.22 -4.01 31.16
C ARG A 618 -24.85 -3.78 32.53
N ARG A 619 -26.18 -3.62 32.60
CA ARG A 619 -26.90 -3.43 33.88
C ARG A 619 -26.71 -4.62 34.82
N ARG A 620 -26.89 -5.85 34.32
CA ARG A 620 -26.69 -7.07 35.12
C ARG A 620 -25.27 -7.17 35.68
N VAL A 621 -24.26 -6.76 34.91
CA VAL A 621 -22.86 -6.72 35.36
C VAL A 621 -22.65 -5.63 36.41
N SER A 622 -23.21 -4.43 36.20
CA SER A 622 -23.12 -3.32 37.17
C SER A 622 -23.77 -3.62 38.52
N GLU A 623 -24.82 -4.44 38.55
CA GLU A 623 -25.54 -4.80 39.78
C GLU A 623 -24.83 -5.91 40.59
N ARG A 624 -23.76 -6.53 40.06
CA ARG A 624 -23.00 -7.55 40.81
C ARG A 624 -22.17 -6.88 41.92
N ALA A 625 -22.12 -7.53 43.08
CA ALA A 625 -21.33 -7.08 44.24
C ALA A 625 -19.83 -7.42 44.13
N ASP A 626 -19.34 -7.68 42.92
CA ASP A 626 -17.95 -8.04 42.67
C ASP A 626 -17.13 -6.74 42.69
N GLU A 627 -16.28 -6.54 43.72
CA GLU A 627 -15.28 -5.48 43.69
C GLU A 627 -14.32 -5.77 42.52
N GLY A 628 -14.25 -4.85 41.56
CA GLY A 628 -13.34 -4.95 40.42
C GLY A 628 -11.89 -5.08 40.90
N LEU A 629 -11.10 -5.84 40.17
CA LEU A 629 -9.69 -6.06 40.53
C LEU A 629 -8.87 -4.82 40.15
N ALA A 630 -7.87 -4.49 40.96
CA ALA A 630 -7.06 -3.29 40.71
C ALA A 630 -6.16 -3.46 39.46
N PRO A 631 -6.27 -2.59 38.44
CA PRO A 631 -5.37 -2.62 37.29
C PRO A 631 -3.90 -2.50 37.70
N GLY A 632 -3.02 -3.17 36.98
CA GLY A 632 -1.58 -3.27 37.28
C GLY A 632 -1.21 -4.40 38.25
N SER A 633 -2.18 -5.07 38.87
CA SER A 633 -1.93 -6.23 39.74
C SER A 633 -1.24 -7.37 38.96
N GLU A 634 -0.26 -8.02 39.58
CA GLU A 634 0.53 -9.09 38.95
C GLU A 634 -0.23 -10.43 38.92
N ALA A 635 -0.13 -11.16 37.80
CA ALA A 635 -0.84 -12.42 37.60
C ALA A 635 -0.62 -13.46 38.71
N PRO A 636 0.60 -13.69 39.26
CA PRO A 636 0.78 -14.64 40.36
C PRO A 636 -0.03 -14.30 41.61
N ALA A 637 -0.04 -13.02 42.01
CA ALA A 637 -0.81 -12.56 43.16
C ALA A 637 -2.32 -12.69 42.93
N LEU A 638 -2.78 -12.42 41.69
CA LEU A 638 -4.17 -12.63 41.30
C LEU A 638 -4.56 -14.10 41.29
N TYR A 639 -3.65 -14.99 40.86
CA TYR A 639 -3.88 -16.43 40.88
C TYR A 639 -4.02 -16.96 42.30
N GLU A 640 -3.21 -16.49 43.24
CA GLU A 640 -3.34 -16.86 44.66
C GLU A 640 -4.67 -16.42 45.27
N GLN A 641 -5.16 -15.23 44.89
CA GLN A 641 -6.42 -14.69 45.40
C GLN A 641 -7.66 -15.32 44.76
N GLN A 642 -7.62 -15.53 43.44
CA GLN A 642 -8.78 -15.98 42.64
C GLN A 642 -8.36 -17.01 41.56
N PRO A 643 -7.92 -18.22 41.96
CA PRO A 643 -7.42 -19.23 41.00
C PRO A 643 -8.48 -19.67 40.00
N ALA A 644 -9.77 -19.57 40.36
CA ALA A 644 -10.90 -19.92 39.48
C ALA A 644 -11.02 -19.03 38.23
N LEU A 645 -10.35 -17.88 38.18
CA LEU A 645 -10.31 -17.01 37.00
C LEU A 645 -9.19 -17.36 36.01
N PHE A 646 -8.39 -18.39 36.30
CA PHE A 646 -7.30 -18.86 35.45
C PHE A 646 -7.53 -20.30 35.02
N ASP A 647 -7.66 -20.52 33.72
CA ASP A 647 -7.61 -21.88 33.17
C ASP A 647 -6.20 -22.17 32.63
N LEU A 648 -5.36 -22.76 33.49
CA LEU A 648 -3.98 -23.12 33.14
C LEU A 648 -3.88 -24.36 32.24
N THR A 649 -5.00 -25.00 31.87
CA THR A 649 -5.00 -26.08 30.87
C THR A 649 -4.91 -25.54 29.44
N LYS A 650 -5.12 -24.24 29.26
CA LYS A 650 -4.99 -23.55 27.98
C LYS A 650 -3.54 -23.63 27.48
N PRO A 651 -3.33 -23.96 26.19
CA PRO A 651 -1.98 -23.98 25.60
C PRO A 651 -1.27 -22.64 25.75
N TYR A 652 -2.01 -21.55 25.53
CA TYR A 652 -1.54 -20.19 25.59
C TYR A 652 -2.64 -19.23 26.06
N PHE A 653 -2.25 -18.18 26.79
CA PHE A 653 -2.93 -16.90 26.81
C PHE A 653 -1.92 -15.76 27.06
N VAL A 654 -2.25 -14.54 26.67
CA VAL A 654 -1.41 -13.35 26.89
C VAL A 654 -1.08 -13.19 28.38
N GLY A 655 0.21 -13.02 28.70
CA GLY A 655 0.70 -12.88 30.07
C GLY A 655 0.88 -14.20 30.83
N GLN A 656 0.63 -15.36 30.21
CA GLN A 656 0.77 -16.67 30.87
C GLN A 656 2.21 -16.99 31.29
N ALA A 657 3.23 -16.42 30.63
CA ALA A 657 4.64 -16.63 30.99
C ALA A 657 4.93 -16.25 32.46
N ALA A 658 4.27 -15.21 32.99
CA ALA A 658 4.38 -14.81 34.38
C ALA A 658 3.91 -15.89 35.39
N LEU A 659 3.18 -16.92 34.91
CA LEU A 659 2.64 -18.02 35.71
C LEU A 659 3.37 -19.36 35.46
N ALA A 660 4.52 -19.35 34.76
CA ALA A 660 5.22 -20.58 34.35
C ALA A 660 5.50 -21.54 35.53
N GLY A 661 5.85 -21.00 36.71
CA GLY A 661 6.10 -21.80 37.92
C GLY A 661 4.86 -22.40 38.59
N LEU A 662 3.65 -22.04 38.13
CA LEU A 662 2.37 -22.49 38.69
C LEU A 662 1.64 -23.49 37.79
N ARG A 663 2.18 -23.78 36.59
CA ARG A 663 1.57 -24.77 35.70
C ARG A 663 1.65 -26.16 36.35
N PRO A 664 0.52 -26.87 36.52
CA PRO A 664 0.57 -28.24 36.99
C PRO A 664 1.37 -29.08 35.99
N PRO A 665 2.28 -29.96 36.45
CA PRO A 665 3.01 -30.85 35.55
C PRO A 665 1.99 -31.67 34.74
N ALA A 666 2.15 -31.68 33.41
CA ALA A 666 1.38 -32.55 32.57
C ALA A 666 1.82 -33.99 32.85
N ASP A 667 1.05 -34.73 33.66
CA ASP A 667 1.24 -36.17 33.90
C ASP A 667 0.80 -36.98 32.67
N ARG A 668 1.30 -36.60 31.49
CA ARG A 668 1.04 -37.31 30.24
C ARG A 668 2.24 -38.20 29.95
N PRO A 669 2.02 -39.50 29.67
CA PRO A 669 3.12 -40.38 29.27
C PRO A 669 3.75 -39.82 28.00
N ALA A 670 5.08 -39.76 27.97
CA ALA A 670 5.82 -39.39 26.77
C ALA A 670 5.43 -40.36 25.64
N PHE A 671 4.95 -39.82 24.51
CA PHE A 671 4.70 -40.63 23.32
C PHE A 671 6.03 -40.85 22.60
N ALA A 672 6.39 -42.12 22.40
CA ALA A 672 7.50 -42.50 21.55
C ALA A 672 6.98 -43.50 20.51
N TRP A 673 7.10 -43.17 19.24
CA TRP A 673 6.86 -44.12 18.15
C TRP A 673 8.12 -44.97 17.95
N GLN A 674 7.95 -46.30 17.96
CA GLN A 674 9.00 -47.24 17.59
C GLN A 674 8.58 -47.92 16.30
N GLU A 675 9.26 -47.61 15.20
CA GLU A 675 9.05 -48.27 13.92
C GLU A 675 9.49 -49.75 14.06
N PRO A 676 8.61 -50.73 13.77
CA PRO A 676 9.00 -52.13 13.86
C PRO A 676 10.06 -52.48 12.79
N GLU A 677 11.27 -52.87 13.20
CA GLU A 677 12.42 -53.11 12.29
C GLU A 677 12.14 -54.19 11.22
N ASP A 678 11.26 -55.16 11.49
CA ASP A 678 10.99 -56.33 10.64
C ASP A 678 9.49 -56.56 10.34
N ALA A 679 8.69 -55.50 10.22
CA ALA A 679 7.30 -55.66 9.83
C ALA A 679 7.17 -56.31 8.43
N PRO A 680 6.35 -57.37 8.26
CA PRO A 680 6.12 -57.94 6.94
C PRO A 680 5.47 -56.90 6.02
N LEU A 681 5.97 -56.81 4.78
CA LEU A 681 5.43 -55.87 3.81
C LEU A 681 3.96 -56.13 3.53
N ARG A 682 3.18 -55.05 3.53
CA ARG A 682 1.76 -55.08 3.21
C ARG A 682 1.55 -55.12 1.70
N ARG A 683 0.37 -55.57 1.27
CA ARG A 683 -0.01 -55.70 -0.15
C ARG A 683 -1.25 -54.89 -0.44
N THR A 684 -1.22 -54.11 -1.52
CA THR A 684 -2.38 -53.32 -1.94
C THR A 684 -3.48 -54.24 -2.50
N PRO A 685 -4.75 -53.78 -2.58
CA PRO A 685 -5.82 -54.53 -3.24
C PRO A 685 -5.51 -54.89 -4.70
N LEU A 686 -4.65 -54.10 -5.37
CA LEU A 686 -4.20 -54.33 -6.75
C LEU A 686 -2.91 -55.17 -6.84
N TYR A 687 -2.38 -55.68 -5.73
CA TYR A 687 -1.10 -56.40 -5.70
C TYR A 687 -1.00 -57.55 -6.72
N ALA A 688 -2.06 -58.35 -6.87
CA ALA A 688 -2.07 -59.46 -7.83
C ALA A 688 -1.87 -58.96 -9.27
N GLU A 689 -2.47 -57.81 -9.60
CA GLU A 689 -2.36 -57.19 -10.91
C GLU A 689 -1.01 -56.50 -11.10
N HIS A 690 -0.51 -55.81 -10.07
CA HIS A 690 0.84 -55.27 -10.06
C HIS A 690 1.86 -56.36 -10.34
N LYS A 691 1.81 -57.46 -9.60
CA LYS A 691 2.68 -58.62 -9.76
C LYS A 691 2.60 -59.24 -11.16
N ARG A 692 1.44 -59.19 -11.81
CA ARG A 692 1.24 -59.69 -13.18
C ARG A 692 1.87 -58.77 -14.22
N LEU A 693 1.76 -57.45 -14.03
CA LEU A 693 2.14 -56.44 -15.01
C LEU A 693 3.59 -55.96 -14.84
N THR A 694 4.13 -56.01 -13.63
CA THR A 694 5.47 -55.50 -13.31
C THR A 694 6.54 -56.59 -13.37
N ARG A 695 7.74 -56.18 -13.77
CA ARG A 695 8.96 -56.99 -13.62
C ARG A 695 9.67 -56.75 -12.29
N LYS A 696 9.26 -55.77 -11.50
CA LYS A 696 9.95 -55.36 -10.27
C LYS A 696 9.01 -54.73 -9.24
N LEU A 697 8.75 -55.48 -8.17
CA LEU A 697 8.16 -54.97 -6.92
C LEU A 697 9.29 -54.65 -5.93
N ILE A 698 9.18 -53.55 -5.19
CA ILE A 698 10.11 -53.17 -4.12
C ILE A 698 9.36 -52.82 -2.83
N PRO A 699 10.04 -52.89 -1.67
CA PRO A 699 9.56 -52.26 -0.46
C PRO A 699 9.45 -50.74 -0.66
N PHE A 700 8.27 -50.17 -0.38
CA PHE A 700 8.04 -48.74 -0.36
C PHE A 700 7.03 -48.40 0.74
N ALA A 701 7.44 -47.58 1.72
CA ALA A 701 6.61 -47.18 2.87
C ALA A 701 5.94 -48.35 3.63
N GLY A 702 6.60 -49.52 3.72
CA GLY A 702 6.05 -50.72 4.36
C GLY A 702 5.13 -51.57 3.45
N TRP A 703 5.05 -51.28 2.16
CA TRP A 703 4.23 -52.00 1.17
C TRP A 703 5.08 -52.59 0.03
N GLU A 704 4.60 -53.67 -0.59
CA GLU A 704 5.13 -54.18 -1.86
C GLU A 704 4.53 -53.38 -3.03
N MET A 705 5.32 -52.51 -3.67
CA MET A 705 4.86 -51.59 -4.72
C MET A 705 5.64 -51.76 -6.04
N PRO A 706 5.01 -51.59 -7.22
CA PRO A 706 5.70 -51.68 -8.51
C PRO A 706 6.58 -50.46 -8.76
N VAL A 707 7.80 -50.66 -9.27
CA VAL A 707 8.69 -49.54 -9.67
C VAL A 707 8.36 -49.03 -11.07
N TRP A 708 8.08 -49.97 -11.98
CA TRP A 708 7.63 -49.75 -13.35
C TRP A 708 7.05 -51.07 -13.86
N TYR A 709 6.16 -51.02 -14.83
CA TYR A 709 5.59 -52.16 -15.50
C TYR A 709 6.45 -52.58 -16.71
N GLU A 710 6.30 -51.89 -17.84
CA GLU A 710 7.06 -52.15 -19.07
C GLU A 710 8.39 -51.38 -19.09
N GLY A 711 8.40 -50.17 -18.52
CA GLY A 711 9.57 -49.31 -18.41
C GLY A 711 9.22 -47.83 -18.46
N VAL A 712 10.09 -47.00 -17.86
CA VAL A 712 9.85 -45.56 -17.66
C VAL A 712 9.46 -44.83 -18.95
N SER A 713 10.14 -45.09 -20.07
CA SER A 713 9.84 -44.43 -21.35
C SER A 713 8.50 -44.89 -21.96
N ALA A 714 8.14 -46.16 -21.81
CA ALA A 714 6.89 -46.70 -22.34
C ALA A 714 5.70 -46.16 -21.55
N GLU A 715 5.80 -46.12 -20.23
CA GLU A 715 4.79 -45.54 -19.35
C GLU A 715 4.64 -44.03 -19.57
N HIS A 716 5.74 -43.30 -19.73
CA HIS A 716 5.69 -41.87 -20.07
C HIS A 716 4.91 -41.63 -21.38
N GLN A 717 5.18 -42.42 -22.42
CA GLN A 717 4.47 -42.32 -23.69
C GLN A 717 2.99 -42.72 -23.56
N ALA A 718 2.68 -43.74 -22.75
CA ALA A 718 1.31 -44.20 -22.51
C ALA A 718 0.46 -43.11 -21.83
N VAL A 719 0.97 -42.49 -20.76
CA VAL A 719 0.26 -41.41 -20.05
C VAL A 719 0.09 -40.17 -20.95
N ARG A 720 1.06 -39.86 -21.82
CA ARG A 720 0.98 -38.74 -22.77
C ARG A 720 -0.05 -38.94 -23.89
N ARG A 721 -0.35 -40.19 -24.26
CA ARG A 721 -1.23 -40.52 -25.40
C ARG A 721 -2.60 -41.03 -24.99
N ALA A 722 -2.77 -41.49 -23.76
CA ALA A 722 -4.01 -42.07 -23.24
C ALA A 722 -4.27 -41.60 -21.81
N ALA A 723 -4.22 -42.50 -20.82
CA ALA A 723 -4.46 -42.23 -19.41
C ALA A 723 -3.54 -43.08 -18.52
N GLY A 724 -3.26 -42.59 -17.31
CA GLY A 724 -2.55 -43.33 -16.27
C GLY A 724 -3.47 -43.61 -15.07
N LEU A 725 -3.30 -44.77 -14.45
CA LEU A 725 -3.91 -45.13 -13.17
C LEU A 725 -2.78 -45.30 -12.14
N PHE A 726 -2.92 -44.68 -10.97
CA PHE A 726 -1.93 -44.74 -9.90
C PHE A 726 -2.54 -45.37 -8.64
N ASP A 727 -1.85 -46.37 -8.08
CA ASP A 727 -2.29 -47.05 -6.86
C ASP A 727 -1.77 -46.34 -5.60
N VAL A 728 -2.65 -45.58 -4.96
CA VAL A 728 -2.39 -44.87 -3.71
C VAL A 728 -2.89 -45.60 -2.46
N ALA A 729 -3.26 -46.89 -2.57
CA ALA A 729 -3.83 -47.63 -1.43
C ALA A 729 -2.87 -47.82 -0.24
N HIS A 730 -1.57 -47.54 -0.44
CA HIS A 730 -0.57 -47.50 0.62
C HIS A 730 -0.66 -46.24 1.50
N MET A 731 -1.36 -45.19 1.04
CA MET A 731 -1.62 -43.96 1.78
C MET A 731 -2.87 -44.11 2.67
N GLY A 732 -2.81 -43.58 3.89
CA GLY A 732 -3.96 -43.51 4.78
C GLY A 732 -4.85 -42.30 4.50
N VAL A 733 -6.14 -42.41 4.82
CA VAL A 733 -7.09 -41.29 4.85
C VAL A 733 -7.68 -41.19 6.24
N LEU A 734 -7.55 -40.02 6.86
CA LEU A 734 -8.17 -39.70 8.15
C LEU A 734 -9.24 -38.63 7.92
N GLU A 735 -10.44 -38.88 8.42
CA GLU A 735 -11.47 -37.85 8.51
C GLU A 735 -11.34 -37.15 9.87
N VAL A 736 -11.18 -35.83 9.84
CA VAL A 736 -11.19 -34.98 11.04
C VAL A 736 -12.46 -34.16 11.02
N SER A 737 -13.31 -34.32 12.03
CA SER A 737 -14.62 -33.67 12.12
C SER A 737 -14.89 -33.12 13.51
N GLY A 738 -15.80 -32.14 13.58
CA GLY A 738 -16.18 -31.46 14.81
C GLY A 738 -16.09 -29.92 14.69
N PRO A 739 -16.65 -29.18 15.66
CA PRO A 739 -16.73 -27.72 15.61
C PRO A 739 -15.37 -27.01 15.62
N HIS A 740 -14.29 -27.74 15.94
CA HIS A 740 -12.93 -27.22 16.02
C HIS A 740 -11.94 -27.93 15.09
N ALA A 741 -12.42 -28.73 14.14
CA ALA A 741 -11.56 -29.52 13.26
C ALA A 741 -10.51 -28.66 12.54
N THR A 742 -10.92 -27.54 11.94
CA THR A 742 -10.01 -26.62 11.24
C THR A 742 -8.97 -26.01 12.18
N ALA A 743 -9.40 -25.49 13.34
CA ALA A 743 -8.49 -24.86 14.32
C ALA A 743 -7.50 -25.87 14.91
N PHE A 744 -7.94 -27.11 15.13
CA PHE A 744 -7.06 -28.22 15.54
C PHE A 744 -6.02 -28.51 14.46
N LEU A 745 -6.43 -28.63 13.20
CA LEU A 745 -5.52 -28.88 12.08
C LEU A 745 -4.51 -27.75 11.88
N ASP A 746 -4.91 -26.48 12.04
CA ASP A 746 -3.99 -25.33 12.03
C ASP A 746 -2.94 -25.41 13.15
N THR A 747 -3.20 -26.14 14.23
CA THR A 747 -2.27 -26.31 15.36
C THR A 747 -1.27 -27.45 15.14
N VAL A 748 -1.70 -28.54 14.50
CA VAL A 748 -0.88 -29.75 14.36
C VAL A 748 -0.21 -29.88 12.99
N THR A 749 -0.63 -29.08 12.00
CA THR A 749 -0.05 -29.11 10.65
C THR A 749 0.76 -27.85 10.37
N SER A 750 1.78 -27.99 9.52
CA SER A 750 2.72 -26.90 9.19
C SER A 750 2.14 -25.80 8.31
N ASN A 751 0.97 -26.01 7.71
CA ASN A 751 0.31 -25.03 6.85
C ASN A 751 -1.09 -24.69 7.35
N TYR A 752 -1.55 -23.49 6.99
CA TYR A 752 -2.80 -22.95 7.47
C TYR A 752 -4.00 -23.52 6.71
N VAL A 753 -4.62 -24.56 7.27
CA VAL A 753 -5.76 -25.31 6.74
C VAL A 753 -6.99 -24.42 6.55
N HIS A 754 -7.12 -23.35 7.33
CA HIS A 754 -8.22 -22.39 7.17
C HIS A 754 -8.23 -21.66 5.81
N TRP A 755 -7.15 -21.69 5.03
CA TRP A 755 -7.13 -21.14 3.66
C TRP A 755 -7.75 -22.08 2.62
N LEU A 756 -8.09 -23.31 2.99
CA LEU A 756 -8.73 -24.24 2.08
C LEU A 756 -10.21 -23.92 1.91
N ASP A 757 -10.61 -23.58 0.68
CA ASP A 757 -12.01 -23.55 0.31
C ASP A 757 -12.56 -24.99 0.13
N PRO A 758 -13.90 -25.19 0.23
CA PRO A 758 -14.52 -26.47 -0.05
C PRO A 758 -14.07 -27.07 -1.39
N GLY A 759 -13.52 -28.28 -1.36
CA GLY A 759 -13.01 -29.00 -2.54
C GLY A 759 -11.54 -28.75 -2.87
N GLN A 760 -10.84 -27.91 -2.11
CA GLN A 760 -9.39 -27.73 -2.24
C GLN A 760 -8.60 -28.73 -1.37
N SER A 761 -7.32 -28.87 -1.67
CA SER A 761 -6.37 -29.67 -0.87
C SER A 761 -5.04 -28.95 -0.77
N GLN A 762 -4.32 -29.16 0.33
CA GLN A 762 -3.01 -28.59 0.60
C GLN A 762 -2.09 -29.68 1.14
N TYR A 763 -0.84 -29.68 0.68
CA TYR A 763 0.20 -30.50 1.25
C TYR A 763 0.69 -29.88 2.56
N SER A 764 0.78 -30.66 3.63
CA SER A 764 1.23 -30.19 4.95
C SER A 764 2.09 -31.24 5.63
N TYR A 765 3.01 -30.78 6.47
CA TYR A 765 3.75 -31.63 7.38
C TYR A 765 2.98 -31.76 8.70
N LEU A 766 2.98 -32.96 9.25
CA LEU A 766 2.65 -33.24 10.64
C LEU A 766 3.99 -33.48 11.34
N LEU A 767 4.38 -32.55 12.18
CA LEU A 767 5.66 -32.56 12.88
C LEU A 767 5.53 -33.33 14.21
N ASP A 768 6.64 -33.85 14.71
CA ASP A 768 6.67 -34.40 16.06
C ASP A 768 6.66 -33.24 17.09
N PRO A 769 6.51 -33.51 18.40
CA PRO A 769 6.48 -32.45 19.40
C PRO A 769 7.75 -31.57 19.48
N ASP A 770 8.89 -32.05 18.97
CA ASP A 770 10.18 -31.37 18.99
C ASP A 770 10.47 -30.62 17.67
N GLY A 771 9.64 -30.84 16.62
CA GLY A 771 9.68 -30.14 15.33
C GLY A 771 10.14 -31.02 14.18
#